data_AF-A0A9W9IU40-F1
#
_entry.id   AF-A0A9W9IU40-F1
#
_cell.length_a   1.000
_cell.length_b   1.000
_cell.length_c   1.000
_cell.angle_alpha   90.00
_cell.angle_beta   90.00
_cell.angle_gamma   90.00
#
_symmetry.space_group_name_H-M   'P 1'
#
loop_
_entity.id
_entity.type
_entity.pdbx_description
1 polymer ?
#
loop_
_entity_poly.entity_id
_entity_poly.type
_entity_poly.pdbx_seq_one_letter_code
_entity_poly.pdbx_strand_id
1 'polypeptide(L)'
;MRDSPSPDRDSGGKSPQSYAPYVDPELANDSGDVQMDGRVDVNLDSKIAKSLAEIAGQQEQPDQPPISSEIDTKPIFCGLKLNIVIQIVGSRGDVQPFIALGNALQAHGHRIRIATHDVFADFVRDSCLEFFPIGGDPALLMAYMVKNPGLIPQMKTLRDGEIKRKQRMVAEMLGGCWRSCIEDDPYTQEPFVADAIIANPPSFAHVHCAQALGIPVHLMFTMPWTTTKAFPHPLANLRSAEMQDEETVNWVSYGIVEWLTWQGLGDVINRWRSSIDLAPVPATEGPCLTEALGIPMTYCWSPALVPRPQDWPANIGWSSPVYIGFGSIVVDDPQKLINAVLEAVQLAGVRAIVSKGWSELSGAADPNIFYIGDCPHGWLFQHVAAVVHHGGAGTTACGLLNGRPTTIVPFFGDQPFWGNMVAKAGAGPEPIPHASLEPATLASAIQYCLTPEAAAAAQEIAVKMQSECGVVAAVNSFHRNLPLDRMRCSILPDQPAVWTYTKGKQSLHLSKTAVNVLIEHQRIESTHIKCYPINPIIIENRRWDPLTGVLSAATSTGANMAKSTGEMLYNPYKEFKRSRTAKNEGSSQDSNSLNRSSSSQSDPFQTAGNMAGAGLQGFGKFSATYFRGMVVDIPHAAAEGFRRAPKLYGEKPKDYGTVHDWKSGVKVGGKNFVGGMTSGVAGMITEPLKGALEDGKDGALRGLARGGLGMATKMPSAGIGLMAYPFHGISKSIESAFRTKTPKAIVAARLREGYAHALKLQLTREEQEEVIQIFDVLLGSMN
;
A
#
# COMPACT_ATOMS: atom_id res chain seq x y z
N MET A 1 47.92 -26.68 41.46
CA MET A 1 49.06 -26.19 40.66
C MET A 1 48.79 -24.73 40.33
N ARG A 2 49.78 -23.85 40.52
CA ARG A 2 49.87 -22.48 39.98
C ARG A 2 48.64 -21.59 40.19
N ASP A 3 48.50 -20.97 41.36
CA ASP A 3 49.23 -19.78 41.86
C ASP A 3 48.47 -18.50 41.49
N SER A 4 48.08 -17.73 42.51
CA SER A 4 47.35 -16.47 42.37
C SER A 4 47.87 -15.48 43.41
N PRO A 5 48.50 -14.37 42.99
CA PRO A 5 48.81 -13.25 43.86
C PRO A 5 48.00 -12.00 43.51
N SER A 6 47.49 -11.34 44.55
CA SER A 6 47.14 -9.92 44.57
C SER A 6 48.10 -9.20 45.54
N PRO A 7 48.03 -7.88 45.70
CA PRO A 7 48.09 -6.83 44.67
C PRO A 7 49.20 -5.79 44.99
N ASP A 8 49.53 -4.87 44.07
CA ASP A 8 49.71 -3.45 44.45
C ASP A 8 49.85 -2.47 43.25
N ARG A 9 49.53 -1.18 43.52
CA ARG A 9 49.95 0.09 42.86
C ARG A 9 49.97 0.18 41.32
N ASP A 10 49.01 0.83 40.67
CA ASP A 10 48.79 2.30 40.57
C ASP A 10 49.78 3.06 39.65
N SER A 11 49.27 4.13 39.02
CA SER A 11 49.87 5.05 38.03
C SER A 11 50.17 4.48 36.63
N GLY A 12 50.14 5.36 35.61
CA GLY A 12 50.68 5.06 34.28
C GLY A 12 49.68 4.87 33.13
N GLY A 13 48.38 5.08 33.34
CA GLY A 13 47.36 5.07 32.28
C GLY A 13 47.55 6.18 31.25
N LYS A 14 48.43 5.98 30.26
CA LYS A 14 48.60 6.90 29.12
C LYS A 14 47.39 6.78 28.18
N SER A 15 46.40 7.63 28.42
CA SER A 15 45.39 7.97 27.42
C SER A 15 46.07 8.39 26.11
N PRO A 16 45.63 7.87 24.93
CA PRO A 16 45.85 8.54 23.66
C PRO A 16 45.41 10.01 23.75
N GLN A 17 46.06 10.87 22.97
CA GLN A 17 45.98 12.32 23.18
C GLN A 17 44.55 12.87 23.08
N SER A 18 44.25 13.82 23.96
CA SER A 18 43.06 14.66 23.85
C SER A 18 43.12 15.46 22.55
N TYR A 19 42.31 15.09 21.57
CA TYR A 19 41.92 15.99 20.48
C TYR A 19 40.91 17.01 21.01
N ALA A 20 41.41 17.93 21.84
CA ALA A 20 40.77 19.22 21.99
C ALA A 20 41.09 20.03 20.72
N PRO A 21 40.10 20.45 19.91
CA PRO A 21 40.37 21.40 18.84
C PRO A 21 40.87 22.71 19.50
N TYR A 22 42.07 23.12 19.13
CA TYR A 22 42.68 24.36 19.61
C TYR A 22 41.89 25.55 19.07
N VAL A 23 41.07 26.17 19.92
CA VAL A 23 40.45 27.47 19.65
C VAL A 23 41.24 28.52 20.41
N ASP A 24 41.76 29.50 19.67
CA ASP A 24 42.48 30.65 20.22
C ASP A 24 41.53 31.51 21.07
N PRO A 25 41.81 31.74 22.38
CA PRO A 25 40.96 32.55 23.23
C PRO A 25 40.82 34.03 22.80
N GLU A 26 41.71 34.56 21.97
CA GLU A 26 41.55 35.92 21.42
C GLU A 26 40.45 35.96 20.35
N LEU A 27 40.34 34.91 19.52
CA LEU A 27 39.37 34.83 18.42
C LEU A 27 37.91 34.76 18.88
N ALA A 28 37.65 34.40 20.14
CA ALA A 28 36.31 34.37 20.75
C ALA A 28 35.95 35.63 21.56
N ASN A 29 36.89 36.56 21.78
CA ASN A 29 36.66 37.80 22.54
C ASN A 29 36.38 39.03 21.66
N ASP A 30 36.62 38.95 20.35
CA ASP A 30 36.60 40.09 19.40
C ASP A 30 35.27 40.22 18.63
N SER A 31 34.30 39.33 18.89
CA SER A 31 33.06 39.12 18.12
C SER A 31 31.77 39.24 18.94
N GLY A 32 31.56 40.43 19.53
CA GLY A 32 30.23 40.90 19.97
C GLY A 32 30.02 41.01 21.49
N ASP A 33 29.55 42.17 21.94
CA ASP A 33 28.98 42.40 23.27
C ASP A 33 27.59 43.05 23.10
N VAL A 34 26.58 42.55 23.81
CA VAL A 34 25.18 42.58 23.33
C VAL A 34 24.30 43.61 24.04
N GLN A 35 23.44 44.30 23.28
CA GLN A 35 22.52 45.33 23.78
C GLN A 35 21.11 44.85 24.14
N MET A 36 20.33 45.75 24.76
CA MET A 36 19.06 45.49 25.44
C MET A 36 17.86 45.11 24.55
N ASP A 37 18.02 45.03 23.23
CA ASP A 37 16.95 44.72 22.27
C ASP A 37 16.88 43.23 21.87
N GLY A 38 17.85 42.42 22.32
CA GLY A 38 17.91 40.98 22.07
C GLY A 38 18.61 40.58 20.77
N ARG A 39 19.15 41.55 20.02
CA ARG A 39 19.91 41.31 18.78
C ARG A 39 21.40 41.26 19.04
N VAL A 40 22.10 40.43 18.28
CA VAL A 40 23.55 40.25 18.37
C VAL A 40 24.27 41.41 17.66
N ASP A 41 25.09 42.15 18.40
CA ASP A 41 25.97 43.16 17.82
C ASP A 41 27.14 42.52 17.07
N VAL A 42 27.16 42.67 15.76
CA VAL A 42 28.17 42.10 14.85
C VAL A 42 29.26 43.13 14.57
N ASN A 43 30.48 42.83 15.04
CA ASN A 43 31.69 43.60 14.75
C ASN A 43 32.28 43.21 13.39
N LEU A 44 32.02 44.02 12.37
CA LEU A 44 32.49 43.82 11.00
C LEU A 44 34.01 44.00 10.85
N ASP A 45 34.66 44.65 11.81
CA ASP A 45 36.10 44.86 11.81
C ASP A 45 36.91 43.68 12.38
N SER A 46 36.23 42.68 12.97
CA SER A 46 36.84 41.47 13.53
C SER A 46 37.51 40.59 12.47
N LYS A 47 38.52 39.79 12.89
CA LYS A 47 39.22 38.83 12.00
C LYS A 47 38.25 37.86 11.31
N ILE A 48 37.22 37.39 12.04
CA ILE A 48 36.23 36.44 11.53
C ILE A 48 35.36 37.09 10.44
N ALA A 49 34.84 38.29 10.68
CA ALA A 49 34.05 39.02 9.68
C ALA A 49 34.86 39.32 8.40
N LYS A 50 36.14 39.69 8.55
CA LYS A 50 37.03 39.95 7.41
C LYS A 50 37.34 38.69 6.59
N SER A 51 37.63 37.54 7.24
CA SER A 51 37.81 36.26 6.51
C SER A 51 36.52 35.75 5.85
N LEU A 52 35.34 36.02 6.42
CA LEU A 52 34.06 35.71 5.77
C LEU A 52 33.78 36.64 4.58
N ALA A 53 34.13 37.92 4.66
CA ALA A 53 34.00 38.88 3.57
C ALA A 53 34.92 38.53 2.37
N GLU A 54 36.16 38.07 2.64
CA GLU A 54 37.08 37.60 1.58
C GLU A 54 36.52 36.39 0.82
N ILE A 55 35.74 35.53 1.46
CA ILE A 55 35.03 34.40 0.82
C ILE A 55 33.83 34.90 0.00
N ALA A 56 33.05 35.85 0.53
CA ALA A 56 31.89 36.43 -0.16
C ALA A 56 32.26 37.21 -1.44
N GLY A 57 33.47 37.79 -1.48
CA GLY A 57 33.99 38.57 -2.62
C GLY A 57 34.48 37.75 -3.81
N GLN A 58 34.51 36.41 -3.72
CA GLN A 58 35.01 35.53 -4.81
C GLN A 58 33.89 34.86 -5.63
N GLN A 59 32.62 35.23 -5.42
CA GLN A 59 31.48 34.69 -6.17
C GLN A 59 31.00 35.69 -7.24
N GLU A 60 31.22 35.37 -8.52
CA GLU A 60 30.69 36.13 -9.66
C GLU A 60 29.17 35.96 -9.80
N GLN A 61 28.48 37.02 -10.27
CA GLN A 61 27.05 36.95 -10.61
C GLN A 61 26.84 36.31 -12.00
N PRO A 62 25.93 35.33 -12.14
CA PRO A 62 25.54 34.80 -13.44
C PRO A 62 24.47 35.67 -14.12
N ASP A 63 24.62 35.89 -15.44
CA ASP A 63 23.66 36.64 -16.28
C ASP A 63 22.23 36.07 -16.22
N GLN A 64 21.23 36.96 -16.19
CA GLN A 64 19.80 36.58 -16.16
C GLN A 64 19.03 37.07 -17.41
N PRO A 65 18.19 36.21 -18.04
CA PRO A 65 17.26 36.64 -19.09
C PRO A 65 16.04 37.38 -18.51
N PRO A 66 15.27 38.14 -19.34
CA PRO A 66 14.17 38.97 -18.86
C PRO A 66 12.99 38.18 -18.28
N ILE A 67 12.41 38.74 -17.22
CA ILE A 67 11.37 38.12 -16.38
C ILE A 67 10.00 38.08 -17.09
N SER A 68 9.38 36.90 -17.16
CA SER A 68 7.94 36.75 -17.35
C SER A 68 7.21 36.74 -16.00
N SER A 69 6.04 37.38 -15.92
CA SER A 69 5.39 37.76 -14.66
C SER A 69 4.19 36.88 -14.25
N GLU A 70 4.10 35.64 -14.76
CA GLU A 70 2.98 34.75 -14.47
C GLU A 70 3.30 33.75 -13.35
N ILE A 71 2.59 33.89 -12.23
CA ILE A 71 2.61 32.95 -11.11
C ILE A 71 1.49 31.92 -11.35
N ASP A 72 1.81 30.65 -11.58
CA ASP A 72 0.77 29.61 -11.77
C ASP A 72 0.10 29.25 -10.43
N THR A 73 -1.20 29.53 -10.30
CA THR A 73 -1.96 29.46 -9.04
C THR A 73 -2.83 28.21 -8.89
N LYS A 74 -2.48 27.09 -9.54
CA LYS A 74 -3.13 25.80 -9.27
C LYS A 74 -2.72 25.30 -7.85
N PRO A 75 -3.46 24.39 -7.19
CA PRO A 75 -3.14 23.97 -5.81
C PRO A 75 -2.34 22.65 -5.67
N ILE A 76 -1.10 22.66 -5.13
CA ILE A 76 -0.32 21.42 -4.88
C ILE A 76 -0.91 20.65 -3.72
N PHE A 77 -0.82 19.34 -3.85
CA PHE A 77 -1.58 18.28 -3.22
C PHE A 77 -0.63 17.04 -3.32
N CYS A 78 -0.10 16.23 -2.37
CA CYS A 78 -0.35 15.77 -0.99
C CYS A 78 -1.25 14.52 -0.83
N GLY A 79 -1.27 13.82 0.32
CA GLY A 79 -2.29 12.80 0.65
C GLY A 79 -1.88 11.33 0.83
N LEU A 80 -0.60 10.99 1.04
CA LEU A 80 -0.34 9.85 1.92
C LEU A 80 -0.98 10.19 3.26
N LYS A 81 -1.49 9.20 3.99
CA LYS A 81 -1.97 9.45 5.36
C LYS A 81 -0.80 9.40 6.35
N LEU A 82 0.22 10.23 6.10
CA LEU A 82 1.40 10.36 6.94
C LEU A 82 0.97 10.82 8.34
N ASN A 83 1.64 10.26 9.35
CA ASN A 83 1.83 10.85 10.66
C ASN A 83 2.85 11.98 10.50
N ILE A 84 2.41 13.21 10.21
CA ILE A 84 3.33 14.36 10.16
C ILE A 84 3.38 14.97 11.55
N VAL A 85 4.59 15.06 12.11
CA VAL A 85 4.83 15.88 13.29
C VAL A 85 5.33 17.25 12.86
N ILE A 86 4.69 18.30 13.38
CA ILE A 86 5.07 19.68 13.11
C ILE A 86 5.70 20.25 14.39
N GLN A 87 7.03 20.34 14.42
CA GLN A 87 7.82 20.76 15.57
C GLN A 87 8.00 22.29 15.59
N ILE A 88 7.45 22.94 16.62
CA ILE A 88 7.39 24.40 16.69
C ILE A 88 7.83 24.88 18.07
N VAL A 89 8.98 25.54 18.13
CA VAL A 89 9.42 26.29 19.33
C VAL A 89 9.20 27.77 19.04
N GLY A 90 8.48 28.48 19.91
CA GLY A 90 8.17 29.89 19.69
C GLY A 90 6.85 30.38 20.29
N SER A 91 6.34 31.46 19.72
CA SER A 91 5.13 32.15 20.15
C SER A 91 3.86 31.60 19.48
N ARG A 92 2.70 32.13 19.87
CA ARG A 92 1.44 31.89 19.14
C ARG A 92 1.52 32.30 17.67
N GLY A 93 2.31 33.33 17.35
CA GLY A 93 2.52 33.79 15.97
C GLY A 93 3.31 32.79 15.11
N ASP A 94 4.12 31.95 15.73
CA ASP A 94 4.84 30.85 15.08
C ASP A 94 3.94 29.61 14.95
N VAL A 95 3.16 29.29 15.98
CA VAL A 95 2.27 28.11 16.00
C VAL A 95 1.06 28.25 15.06
N GLN A 96 0.46 29.43 14.96
CA GLN A 96 -0.80 29.63 14.23
C GLN A 96 -0.72 29.36 12.70
N PRO A 97 0.34 29.78 11.97
CA PRO A 97 0.51 29.40 10.55
C PRO A 97 0.59 27.89 10.34
N PHE A 98 1.26 27.16 11.25
CA PHE A 98 1.38 25.71 11.19
C PHE A 98 0.09 24.98 11.57
N ILE A 99 -0.78 25.55 12.40
CA ILE A 99 -2.14 25.03 12.60
C ILE A 99 -2.94 25.17 11.28
N ALA A 100 -2.81 26.29 10.55
CA ALA A 100 -3.47 26.43 9.26
C ALA A 100 -2.94 25.45 8.19
N LEU A 101 -1.62 25.25 8.12
CA LEU A 101 -1.00 24.22 7.28
C LEU A 101 -1.44 22.80 7.71
N GLY A 102 -1.48 22.54 9.02
CA GLY A 102 -1.93 21.28 9.59
C GLY A 102 -3.38 20.96 9.24
N ASN A 103 -4.28 21.94 9.33
CA ASN A 103 -5.69 21.80 8.94
C ASN A 103 -5.84 21.52 7.44
N ALA A 104 -5.01 22.15 6.59
CA ALA A 104 -4.95 21.82 5.17
C ALA A 104 -4.50 20.36 4.97
N LEU A 105 -3.32 19.98 5.47
CA LEU A 105 -2.81 18.61 5.37
C LEU A 105 -3.79 17.57 5.95
N GLN A 106 -4.52 17.87 7.03
CA GLN A 106 -5.56 17.02 7.60
C GLN A 106 -6.79 16.90 6.68
N ALA A 107 -7.23 18.00 6.04
CA ALA A 107 -8.26 17.95 4.99
C ALA A 107 -7.81 17.10 3.77
N HIS A 108 -6.51 16.81 3.67
CA HIS A 108 -5.90 15.98 2.63
C HIS A 108 -5.57 14.57 3.15
N GLY A 109 -6.00 14.28 4.39
CA GLY A 109 -6.02 12.96 4.98
C GLY A 109 -4.82 12.61 5.87
N HIS A 110 -3.84 13.51 6.02
CA HIS A 110 -2.71 13.30 6.92
C HIS A 110 -3.15 13.29 8.40
N ARG A 111 -2.50 12.47 9.23
CA ARG A 111 -2.62 12.54 10.69
C ARG A 111 -1.60 13.55 11.19
N ILE A 112 -2.08 14.72 11.57
CA ILE A 112 -1.22 15.85 11.94
C ILE A 112 -1.13 15.98 13.45
N ARG A 113 0.11 15.99 13.94
CA ARG A 113 0.49 16.24 15.33
C ARG A 113 1.31 17.51 15.42
N ILE A 114 0.81 18.51 16.12
CA ILE A 114 1.58 19.71 16.44
C ILE A 114 2.37 19.44 17.73
N ALA A 115 3.69 19.43 17.60
CA ALA A 115 4.63 19.26 18.70
C ALA A 115 5.14 20.64 19.13
N THR A 116 4.60 21.17 20.22
CA THR A 116 4.92 22.52 20.71
C THR A 116 4.70 22.61 22.22
N HIS A 117 4.86 23.81 22.78
CA HIS A 117 4.78 24.06 24.22
C HIS A 117 3.37 23.81 24.79
N ASP A 118 3.32 23.29 26.01
CA ASP A 118 2.11 22.88 26.75
C ASP A 118 1.02 23.96 26.80
N VAL A 119 1.40 25.25 26.81
CA VAL A 119 0.48 26.39 26.83
C VAL A 119 -0.38 26.53 25.55
N PHE A 120 -0.06 25.79 24.48
CA PHE A 120 -0.84 25.76 23.23
C PHE A 120 -1.66 24.47 23.05
N ALA A 121 -1.70 23.58 24.05
CA ALA A 121 -2.39 22.30 23.99
C ALA A 121 -3.87 22.41 23.60
N ASP A 122 -4.58 23.40 24.14
CA ASP A 122 -6.00 23.62 23.83
C ASP A 122 -6.15 24.25 22.43
N PHE A 123 -5.32 25.22 22.07
CA PHE A 123 -5.38 25.92 20.77
C PHE A 123 -5.17 24.98 19.56
N VAL A 124 -4.33 23.96 19.72
CA VAL A 124 -4.14 22.89 18.72
C VAL A 124 -5.35 21.95 18.66
N ARG A 125 -5.86 21.50 19.81
CA ARG A 125 -6.94 20.50 19.89
C ARG A 125 -8.32 21.08 19.53
N ASP A 126 -8.58 22.35 19.85
CA ASP A 126 -9.74 23.11 19.38
C ASP A 126 -9.77 23.25 17.85
N SER A 127 -8.61 23.09 17.20
CA SER A 127 -8.46 23.05 15.74
C SER A 127 -8.57 21.64 15.15
N CYS A 128 -8.95 20.64 15.96
CA CYS A 128 -9.06 19.21 15.61
C CYS A 128 -7.74 18.51 15.23
N LEU A 129 -6.57 19.09 15.57
CA LEU A 129 -5.25 18.47 15.36
C LEU A 129 -4.78 17.74 16.63
N GLU A 130 -3.89 16.76 16.50
CA GLU A 130 -3.23 16.16 17.68
C GLU A 130 -2.22 17.13 18.28
N PHE A 131 -2.07 17.09 19.61
CA PHE A 131 -1.10 17.90 20.35
C PHE A 131 -0.13 17.01 21.13
N PHE A 132 1.17 17.28 20.99
CA PHE A 132 2.20 16.66 21.81
C PHE A 132 3.04 17.71 22.54
N PRO A 133 3.18 17.61 23.89
CA PRO A 133 3.98 18.55 24.66
C PRO A 133 5.47 18.26 24.49
N ILE A 134 6.20 19.20 23.88
CA ILE A 134 7.67 19.15 23.84
C ILE A 134 8.32 19.72 25.10
N GLY A 135 7.53 20.27 26.03
CA GLY A 135 8.03 20.99 27.19
C GLY A 135 8.60 22.36 26.86
N GLY A 136 9.24 22.98 27.85
CA GLY A 136 9.66 24.38 27.80
C GLY A 136 8.48 25.35 27.85
N ASP A 137 8.69 26.50 28.49
CA ASP A 137 7.69 27.57 28.59
C ASP A 137 8.11 28.74 27.69
N PRO A 138 7.32 29.12 26.67
CA PRO A 138 7.66 30.22 25.78
C PRO A 138 7.66 31.57 26.51
N ALA A 139 6.92 31.72 27.60
CA ALA A 139 7.02 32.90 28.46
C ALA A 139 8.33 32.92 29.27
N LEU A 140 8.90 31.77 29.66
CA LEU A 140 10.25 31.72 30.25
C LEU A 140 11.36 31.90 29.22
N LEU A 141 11.20 31.40 27.99
CA LEU A 141 12.09 31.68 26.85
C LEU A 141 12.11 33.19 26.54
N MET A 142 10.95 33.81 26.37
CA MET A 142 10.83 35.25 26.11
C MET A 142 11.28 36.10 27.31
N ALA A 143 10.85 35.79 28.54
CA ALA A 143 11.30 36.53 29.73
C ALA A 143 12.80 36.29 30.03
N TYR A 144 13.41 35.24 29.46
CA TYR A 144 14.86 35.08 29.45
C TYR A 144 15.52 35.98 28.40
N MET A 145 15.06 35.97 27.15
CA MET A 145 15.55 36.85 26.07
C MET A 145 15.42 38.34 26.42
N VAL A 146 14.39 38.73 27.19
CA VAL A 146 14.19 40.10 27.69
C VAL A 146 15.08 40.44 28.90
N LYS A 147 15.65 39.46 29.60
CA LYS A 147 16.53 39.66 30.78
C LYS A 147 18.02 39.49 30.49
N ASN A 148 18.36 38.65 29.52
CA ASN A 148 19.70 38.44 29.01
C ASN A 148 19.58 38.58 27.48
N PRO A 149 19.58 39.81 26.99
CA PRO A 149 19.30 40.09 25.59
C PRO A 149 20.52 39.72 24.75
N GLY A 150 20.41 38.61 24.05
CA GLY A 150 21.47 38.01 23.23
C GLY A 150 21.36 36.48 23.13
N LEU A 151 21.76 35.94 21.97
CA LEU A 151 21.78 34.49 21.71
C LEU A 151 22.85 33.75 22.54
N ILE A 152 23.97 34.42 22.86
CA ILE A 152 25.02 33.90 23.74
C ILE A 152 24.93 34.55 25.13
N PRO A 153 25.01 33.79 26.24
CA PRO A 153 25.18 34.37 27.57
C PRO A 153 26.57 35.03 27.71
N GLN A 154 26.61 36.33 28.00
CA GLN A 154 27.86 37.03 28.37
C GLN A 154 28.60 36.27 29.47
N MET A 155 29.94 36.19 29.39
CA MET A 155 30.80 35.55 30.42
C MET A 155 30.51 36.05 31.86
N LYS A 156 30.02 37.30 32.00
CA LYS A 156 29.64 37.92 33.29
C LYS A 156 28.32 37.40 33.88
N THR A 157 27.50 36.69 33.11
CA THR A 157 26.25 36.05 33.56
C THR A 157 26.46 34.58 34.01
N LEU A 158 27.71 34.22 34.34
CA LEU A 158 28.06 33.04 35.14
C LEU A 158 27.56 33.15 36.60
N ARG A 159 26.24 33.26 36.78
CA ARG A 159 25.56 32.94 38.05
C ARG A 159 25.15 31.48 38.04
N ASP A 160 25.54 30.77 39.09
CA ASP A 160 25.40 29.31 39.16
C ASP A 160 23.97 28.83 38.93
N GLY A 161 23.83 27.89 38.01
CA GLY A 161 22.58 27.20 37.70
C GLY A 161 21.80 27.74 36.50
N GLU A 162 21.93 29.01 36.12
CA GLU A 162 21.11 29.57 35.03
C GLU A 162 21.41 28.95 33.67
N ILE A 163 22.68 28.91 33.24
CA ILE A 163 23.06 28.27 31.97
C ILE A 163 22.72 26.78 31.99
N LYS A 164 22.98 26.09 33.13
CA LYS A 164 22.62 24.69 33.33
C LYS A 164 21.10 24.45 33.25
N ARG A 165 20.26 25.42 33.66
CA ARG A 165 18.80 25.37 33.52
C ARG A 165 18.35 25.59 32.07
N LYS A 166 18.99 26.52 31.35
CA LYS A 166 18.73 26.77 29.90
C LYS A 166 19.11 25.55 29.06
N GLN A 167 20.32 25.00 29.26
CA GLN A 167 20.77 23.79 28.58
C GLN A 167 19.89 22.57 28.93
N ARG A 168 19.38 22.46 30.17
CA ARG A 168 18.39 21.44 30.53
C ARG A 168 17.07 21.64 29.81
N MET A 169 16.54 22.86 29.76
CA MET A 169 15.28 23.17 29.06
C MET A 169 15.40 22.96 27.54
N VAL A 170 16.56 23.24 26.94
CA VAL A 170 16.83 22.90 25.53
C VAL A 170 16.92 21.38 25.37
N ALA A 171 17.65 20.65 26.22
CA ALA A 171 17.70 19.19 26.16
C ALA A 171 16.31 18.53 26.40
N GLU A 172 15.46 19.15 27.23
CA GLU A 172 14.07 18.79 27.45
C GLU A 172 13.23 19.01 26.19
N MET A 173 13.36 20.14 25.50
CA MET A 173 12.71 20.39 24.20
C MET A 173 13.23 19.48 23.09
N LEU A 174 14.54 19.23 23.00
CA LEU A 174 15.14 18.28 22.04
C LEU A 174 14.59 16.86 22.29
N GLY A 175 14.51 16.43 23.56
CA GLY A 175 13.90 15.17 23.97
C GLY A 175 12.38 15.14 23.79
N GLY A 176 11.69 16.27 23.92
CA GLY A 176 10.26 16.43 23.66
C GLY A 176 9.93 16.31 22.17
N CYS A 177 10.69 17.00 21.32
CA CYS A 177 10.66 16.86 19.87
C CYS A 177 10.94 15.40 19.47
N TRP A 178 11.96 14.75 20.05
CA TRP A 178 12.23 13.33 19.81
C TRP A 178 11.03 12.44 20.15
N ARG A 179 10.51 12.55 21.38
CA ARG A 179 9.36 11.76 21.85
C ARG A 179 8.10 12.03 21.02
N SER A 180 7.88 13.26 20.58
CA SER A 180 6.76 13.61 19.70
C SER A 180 6.76 12.86 18.36
N CYS A 181 7.92 12.37 17.94
CA CYS A 181 8.08 11.54 16.75
C CYS A 181 7.88 10.04 16.98
N ILE A 182 7.78 9.53 18.22
CA ILE A 182 7.81 8.08 18.50
C ILE A 182 6.88 7.58 19.61
N GLU A 183 6.31 8.45 20.43
CA GLU A 183 5.41 8.08 21.54
C GLU A 183 3.93 8.22 21.14
N ASP A 184 3.09 7.34 21.69
CA ASP A 184 1.64 7.34 21.54
C ASP A 184 0.99 8.70 21.88
N ASP A 185 -0.21 8.98 21.38
CA ASP A 185 -0.91 10.22 21.73
C ASP A 185 -1.17 10.31 23.25
N PRO A 186 -0.76 11.40 23.93
CA PRO A 186 -0.85 11.49 25.39
C PRO A 186 -2.29 11.60 25.93
N TYR A 187 -3.30 11.79 25.07
CA TYR A 187 -4.72 11.89 25.46
C TYR A 187 -5.56 10.71 24.94
N THR A 188 -5.41 10.32 23.68
CA THR A 188 -6.18 9.20 23.09
C THR A 188 -5.51 7.84 23.30
N GLN A 189 -4.21 7.82 23.61
CA GLN A 189 -3.36 6.62 23.68
C GLN A 189 -3.32 5.83 22.36
N GLU A 190 -3.57 6.50 21.22
CA GLU A 190 -3.40 5.91 19.89
C GLU A 190 -1.92 6.01 19.45
N PRO A 191 -1.23 4.88 19.17
CA PRO A 191 0.19 4.88 18.82
C PRO A 191 0.54 5.75 17.62
N PHE A 192 1.67 6.46 17.71
CA PHE A 192 2.11 7.41 16.70
C PHE A 192 3.64 7.33 16.55
N VAL A 193 4.09 7.19 15.31
CA VAL A 193 5.49 7.37 14.91
C VAL A 193 5.46 8.29 13.69
N ALA A 194 6.31 9.32 13.67
CA ALA A 194 6.33 10.31 12.61
C ALA A 194 6.96 9.77 11.32
N ASP A 195 6.29 9.97 10.19
CA ASP A 195 6.80 9.65 8.85
C ASP A 195 7.53 10.83 8.20
N ALA A 196 7.29 12.05 8.70
CA ALA A 196 7.91 13.30 8.25
C ALA A 196 7.89 14.36 9.36
N ILE A 197 8.90 15.23 9.36
CA ILE A 197 8.98 16.40 10.24
C ILE A 197 8.79 17.67 9.41
N ILE A 198 7.87 18.54 9.81
CA ILE A 198 7.89 19.96 9.40
C ILE A 198 8.33 20.75 10.63
N ALA A 199 9.22 21.73 10.50
CA ALA A 199 9.70 22.47 11.65
C ALA A 199 10.03 23.94 11.36
N ASN A 200 10.09 24.76 12.42
CA ASN A 200 10.79 26.04 12.37
C ASN A 200 12.26 25.88 12.87
N PRO A 201 13.22 26.69 12.38
CA PRO A 201 14.62 26.60 12.81
C PRO A 201 14.84 26.70 14.34
N PRO A 202 14.12 27.57 15.09
CA PRO A 202 14.25 27.64 16.56
C PRO A 202 13.94 26.35 17.35
N SER A 203 13.42 25.31 16.71
CA SER A 203 13.21 24.00 17.35
C SER A 203 14.52 23.22 17.56
N PHE A 204 15.55 23.44 16.72
CA PHE A 204 16.88 22.81 16.68
C PHE A 204 16.97 21.27 16.63
N ALA A 205 15.95 20.54 17.09
CA ALA A 205 15.88 19.08 17.08
C ALA A 205 15.70 18.53 15.66
N HIS A 206 15.03 19.28 14.79
CA HIS A 206 14.45 18.88 13.52
C HIS A 206 15.37 18.00 12.63
N VAL A 207 16.56 18.49 12.27
CA VAL A 207 17.54 17.73 11.44
C VAL A 207 18.11 16.50 12.14
N HIS A 208 18.11 16.48 13.47
CA HIS A 208 18.72 15.42 14.27
C HIS A 208 17.71 14.31 14.61
N CYS A 209 16.46 14.66 14.88
CA CYS A 209 15.34 13.70 14.92
C CYS A 209 15.15 13.04 13.55
N ALA A 210 15.21 13.83 12.47
CA ALA A 210 15.22 13.33 11.10
C ALA A 210 16.37 12.35 10.85
N GLN A 211 17.59 12.69 11.28
CA GLN A 211 18.75 11.79 11.15
C GLN A 211 18.61 10.47 11.94
N ALA A 212 18.05 10.50 13.16
CA ALA A 212 17.92 9.30 13.98
C ALA A 212 16.75 8.39 13.55
N LEU A 213 15.69 8.93 12.95
CA LEU A 213 14.56 8.15 12.41
C LEU A 213 14.72 7.81 10.91
N GLY A 214 15.61 8.48 10.19
CA GLY A 214 15.74 8.36 8.73
C GLY A 214 14.63 9.05 7.93
N ILE A 215 13.85 9.94 8.56
CA ILE A 215 12.66 10.58 7.98
C ILE A 215 12.96 11.99 7.43
N PRO A 216 12.25 12.46 6.38
CA PRO A 216 12.47 13.79 5.82
C PRO A 216 12.11 14.92 6.79
N VAL A 217 12.84 16.03 6.67
CA VAL A 217 12.58 17.30 7.36
C VAL A 217 12.40 18.43 6.35
N HIS A 218 11.35 19.25 6.54
CA HIS A 218 11.14 20.49 5.79
C HIS A 218 11.10 21.68 6.77
N LEU A 219 11.88 22.72 6.49
CA LEU A 219 11.90 23.92 7.31
C LEU A 219 10.96 24.98 6.74
N MET A 220 10.13 25.57 7.60
CA MET A 220 9.29 26.71 7.22
C MET A 220 9.38 27.80 8.28
N PHE A 221 9.39 29.07 7.87
CA PHE A 221 9.53 30.15 8.83
C PHE A 221 8.93 31.51 8.42
N THR A 222 8.75 32.35 9.43
CA THR A 222 8.04 33.64 9.39
C THR A 222 8.98 34.85 9.29
N MET A 223 10.29 34.66 9.45
CA MET A 223 11.33 35.66 9.18
C MET A 223 12.51 35.04 8.41
N PRO A 224 13.32 35.83 7.68
CA PRO A 224 14.50 35.32 6.96
C PRO A 224 15.52 34.61 7.86
N TRP A 225 16.01 33.47 7.37
CA TRP A 225 17.00 32.61 8.03
C TRP A 225 18.07 32.08 7.04
N THR A 226 18.00 32.48 5.77
CA THR A 226 18.94 32.09 4.71
C THR A 226 19.80 33.29 4.34
N THR A 227 21.10 33.02 4.15
CA THR A 227 22.14 33.92 3.63
C THR A 227 21.66 34.76 2.44
N THR A 228 21.85 36.09 2.51
CA THR A 228 21.56 37.01 1.40
C THR A 228 22.29 38.35 1.53
N LYS A 229 22.55 38.99 0.38
CA LYS A 229 23.16 40.32 0.24
C LYS A 229 22.15 41.47 0.35
N ALA A 230 20.86 41.23 0.10
CA ALA A 230 19.88 42.32 0.00
C ALA A 230 19.36 42.90 1.33
N PHE A 231 19.51 42.17 2.44
CA PHE A 231 19.17 42.65 3.79
C PHE A 231 19.85 41.77 4.85
N PRO A 232 20.14 42.29 6.07
CA PRO A 232 20.87 41.54 7.09
C PRO A 232 19.96 40.54 7.83
N HIS A 233 20.56 39.59 8.55
CA HIS A 233 19.84 38.64 9.37
C HIS A 233 18.97 39.39 10.41
N PRO A 234 17.66 39.09 10.55
CA PRO A 234 16.75 39.81 11.46
C PRO A 234 17.13 39.90 12.95
N LEU A 235 18.12 39.12 13.38
CA LEU A 235 18.63 39.02 14.74
C LEU A 235 20.03 39.65 14.92
N ALA A 236 20.62 40.22 13.87
CA ALA A 236 21.87 40.96 13.93
C ALA A 236 21.61 42.48 14.05
N ASN A 237 22.44 43.16 14.83
CA ASN A 237 22.66 44.60 14.76
C ASN A 237 24.08 44.82 14.24
N LEU A 238 24.22 45.59 13.15
CA LEU A 238 25.50 45.76 12.47
C LEU A 238 26.18 47.06 12.92
N ARG A 239 27.49 46.99 13.16
CA ARG A 239 28.33 48.17 13.44
C ARG A 239 29.54 48.16 12.50
N SER A 240 29.67 49.22 11.70
CA SER A 240 30.80 49.47 10.80
C SER A 240 31.38 50.86 11.08
N ALA A 241 32.70 50.99 11.00
CA ALA A 241 33.38 52.28 10.83
C ALA A 241 34.07 52.38 9.45
N GLU A 242 34.53 51.25 8.89
CA GLU A 242 35.40 51.24 7.69
C GLU A 242 34.93 50.32 6.54
N MET A 243 34.02 49.35 6.75
CA MET A 243 33.43 48.59 5.64
C MET A 243 32.38 49.43 4.90
N GLN A 244 32.57 49.60 3.58
CA GLN A 244 31.79 50.49 2.71
C GLN A 244 30.74 49.79 1.81
N ASP A 245 30.76 48.46 1.73
CA ASP A 245 29.79 47.68 0.94
C ASP A 245 28.69 47.08 1.82
N GLU A 246 27.44 47.49 1.60
CA GLU A 246 26.27 47.04 2.34
C GLU A 246 25.88 45.59 1.98
N GLU A 247 26.15 45.13 0.76
CA GLU A 247 25.80 43.78 0.29
C GLU A 247 26.61 42.69 0.98
N THR A 248 27.93 42.83 1.04
CA THR A 248 28.80 41.88 1.76
C THR A 248 28.51 41.91 3.25
N VAL A 249 28.24 43.09 3.83
CA VAL A 249 27.88 43.26 5.24
C VAL A 249 26.59 42.50 5.59
N ASN A 250 25.58 42.56 4.71
CA ASN A 250 24.33 41.80 4.86
C ASN A 250 24.59 40.28 4.84
N TRP A 251 25.36 39.78 3.87
CA TRP A 251 25.66 38.35 3.76
C TRP A 251 26.43 37.80 4.98
N VAL A 252 27.49 38.50 5.41
CA VAL A 252 28.32 38.12 6.57
C VAL A 252 27.49 38.05 7.87
N SER A 253 26.44 38.86 8.00
CA SER A 253 25.58 38.86 9.19
C SER A 253 24.91 37.50 9.46
N TYR A 254 24.57 36.72 8.43
CA TYR A 254 23.92 35.41 8.60
C TYR A 254 24.89 34.36 9.15
N GLY A 255 26.06 34.22 8.53
CA GLY A 255 27.07 33.24 8.96
C GLY A 255 27.53 33.47 10.40
N ILE A 256 27.57 34.74 10.85
CA ILE A 256 27.91 35.08 12.24
C ILE A 256 26.78 34.70 13.22
N VAL A 257 25.51 34.95 12.89
CA VAL A 257 24.39 34.55 13.78
C VAL A 257 24.29 33.03 13.93
N GLU A 258 24.44 32.27 12.85
CA GLU A 258 24.45 30.80 12.93
C GLU A 258 25.69 30.24 13.64
N TRP A 259 26.88 30.82 13.41
CA TRP A 259 28.09 30.42 14.12
C TRP A 259 27.95 30.60 15.65
N LEU A 260 27.46 31.75 16.08
CA LEU A 260 27.23 32.05 17.50
C LEU A 260 26.13 31.16 18.11
N THR A 261 25.09 30.84 17.33
CA THR A 261 24.02 29.89 17.73
C THR A 261 24.57 28.48 17.94
N TRP A 262 25.43 27.99 17.04
CA TRP A 262 26.06 26.68 17.19
C TRP A 262 27.07 26.62 18.35
N GLN A 263 27.87 27.67 18.59
CA GLN A 263 28.75 27.71 19.77
C GLN A 263 27.95 27.66 21.10
N GLY A 264 26.76 28.26 21.14
CA GLY A 264 25.90 28.25 22.33
C GLY A 264 25.18 26.91 22.60
N LEU A 265 24.80 26.18 21.55
CA LEU A 265 23.89 25.02 21.65
C LEU A 265 24.47 23.68 21.18
N GLY A 266 25.47 23.67 20.28
CA GLY A 266 26.02 22.46 19.67
C GLY A 266 26.52 21.42 20.69
N ASP A 267 27.00 21.89 21.83
CA ASP A 267 27.46 21.07 22.95
C ASP A 267 26.31 20.35 23.71
N VAL A 268 25.12 20.98 23.77
CA VAL A 268 23.89 20.38 24.31
C VAL A 268 23.29 19.40 23.29
N ILE A 269 23.23 19.85 22.03
CA ILE A 269 22.75 19.08 20.89
C ILE A 269 23.56 17.79 20.76
N ASN A 270 24.90 17.85 20.77
CA ASN A 270 25.76 16.67 20.67
C ASN A 270 25.60 15.69 21.84
N ARG A 271 25.42 16.18 23.08
CA ARG A 271 25.11 15.29 24.22
C ARG A 271 23.76 14.58 24.08
N TRP A 272 22.72 15.28 23.62
CA TRP A 272 21.42 14.67 23.38
C TRP A 272 21.44 13.73 22.16
N ARG A 273 22.16 14.08 21.08
CA ARG A 273 22.41 13.20 19.93
C ARG A 273 22.98 11.85 20.38
N SER A 274 23.98 11.84 21.26
CA SER A 274 24.53 10.61 21.83
C SER A 274 23.58 9.86 22.78
N SER A 275 22.47 10.48 23.23
CA SER A 275 21.38 9.78 23.95
C SER A 275 20.32 9.16 23.03
N ILE A 276 20.41 9.44 21.72
CA ILE A 276 19.66 8.79 20.63
C ILE A 276 20.62 8.11 19.63
N ASP A 277 21.77 7.63 20.15
CA ASP A 277 22.83 6.89 19.47
C ASP A 277 23.46 7.56 18.22
N LEU A 278 23.29 8.89 18.05
CA LEU A 278 23.92 9.67 16.99
C LEU A 278 25.32 10.19 17.39
N ALA A 279 26.24 10.15 16.41
CA ALA A 279 27.56 10.75 16.50
C ALA A 279 27.50 12.30 16.62
N PRO A 280 28.47 12.94 17.31
CA PRO A 280 28.53 14.40 17.41
C PRO A 280 28.87 15.07 16.08
N VAL A 281 28.31 16.25 15.84
CA VAL A 281 28.60 17.13 14.69
C VAL A 281 29.75 18.09 15.05
N PRO A 282 30.76 18.30 14.18
CA PRO A 282 31.87 19.23 14.43
C PRO A 282 31.45 20.69 14.64
N ALA A 283 32.23 21.43 15.44
CA ALA A 283 32.00 22.84 15.73
C ALA A 283 32.10 23.78 14.51
N THR A 284 32.77 23.32 13.45
CA THR A 284 32.98 24.04 12.17
C THR A 284 31.88 23.80 11.14
N GLU A 285 31.16 22.67 11.21
CA GLU A 285 30.16 22.26 10.22
C GLU A 285 28.73 22.60 10.66
N GLY A 286 28.47 22.54 11.97
CA GLY A 286 27.18 22.88 12.58
C GLY A 286 26.57 24.24 12.19
N PRO A 287 27.35 25.36 12.07
CA PRO A 287 26.81 26.66 11.68
C PRO A 287 26.15 26.67 10.29
N CYS A 288 26.78 26.02 9.31
CA CYS A 288 26.26 25.96 7.95
C CYS A 288 25.36 24.73 7.73
N LEU A 289 24.98 23.98 8.78
CA LEU A 289 24.48 22.60 8.62
C LEU A 289 23.17 22.51 7.81
N THR A 290 22.30 23.51 7.90
CA THR A 290 21.05 23.58 7.11
C THR A 290 21.31 23.87 5.64
N GLU A 291 22.27 24.75 5.34
CA GLU A 291 22.70 25.14 3.99
C GLU A 291 23.54 24.03 3.32
N ALA A 292 24.52 23.48 4.04
CA ALA A 292 25.42 22.42 3.58
C ALA A 292 24.73 21.06 3.40
N LEU A 293 23.65 20.77 4.15
CA LEU A 293 22.78 19.62 3.90
C LEU A 293 21.65 19.92 2.90
N GLY A 294 21.54 21.15 2.38
CA GLY A 294 20.52 21.53 1.40
C GLY A 294 19.08 21.40 1.89
N ILE A 295 18.84 21.63 3.19
CA ILE A 295 17.52 21.42 3.81
C ILE A 295 16.49 22.40 3.19
N PRO A 296 15.35 21.90 2.65
CA PRO A 296 14.39 22.77 1.99
C PRO A 296 13.75 23.75 2.98
N MET A 297 13.81 25.04 2.63
CA MET A 297 13.26 26.16 3.38
C MET A 297 12.04 26.76 2.67
N THR A 298 11.03 27.22 3.40
CA THR A 298 9.87 27.94 2.82
C THR A 298 9.42 29.07 3.72
N TYR A 299 9.25 30.26 3.13
CA TYR A 299 8.95 31.47 3.86
C TYR A 299 7.48 31.87 3.79
N CYS A 300 6.87 32.13 4.95
CA CYS A 300 5.43 32.28 5.13
C CYS A 300 4.93 33.73 5.02
N TRP A 301 5.51 34.54 4.13
CA TRP A 301 5.09 35.94 3.88
C TRP A 301 4.80 36.22 2.39
N SER A 302 4.10 37.32 2.13
CA SER A 302 3.73 37.72 0.76
C SER A 302 4.90 38.39 0.02
N PRO A 303 5.20 38.01 -1.24
CA PRO A 303 6.14 38.72 -2.10
C PRO A 303 5.76 40.18 -2.40
N ALA A 304 4.51 40.57 -2.17
CA ALA A 304 4.05 41.96 -2.28
C ALA A 304 4.36 42.81 -1.03
N LEU A 305 4.80 42.19 0.07
CA LEU A 305 5.19 42.86 1.32
C LEU A 305 6.72 42.99 1.45
N VAL A 306 7.46 41.95 1.04
CA VAL A 306 8.91 41.96 0.93
C VAL A 306 9.29 41.42 -0.45
N PRO A 307 9.88 42.22 -1.35
CA PRO A 307 10.29 41.76 -2.67
C PRO A 307 11.46 40.78 -2.57
N ARG A 308 11.59 39.91 -3.57
CA ARG A 308 12.63 38.88 -3.63
C ARG A 308 14.02 39.50 -3.93
N PRO A 309 15.06 39.19 -3.15
CA PRO A 309 16.45 39.49 -3.47
C PRO A 309 16.92 38.92 -4.83
N GLN A 310 17.88 39.62 -5.46
CA GLN A 310 18.41 39.28 -6.79
C GLN A 310 19.56 38.26 -6.73
N ASP A 311 20.29 38.25 -5.62
CA ASP A 311 21.35 37.30 -5.26
C ASP A 311 20.83 35.90 -4.89
N TRP A 312 19.52 35.75 -4.65
CA TRP A 312 18.90 34.43 -4.46
C TRP A 312 18.92 33.65 -5.79
N PRO A 313 19.47 32.42 -5.84
CA PRO A 313 19.62 31.67 -7.08
C PRO A 313 18.30 31.32 -7.78
N ALA A 314 18.36 31.09 -9.10
CA ALA A 314 17.18 30.93 -9.98
C ALA A 314 16.35 29.65 -9.75
N ASN A 315 16.77 28.77 -8.82
CA ASN A 315 15.99 27.65 -8.32
C ASN A 315 14.92 28.07 -7.29
N ILE A 316 15.00 29.29 -6.74
CA ILE A 316 13.81 30.07 -6.37
C ILE A 316 13.37 30.80 -7.66
N GLY A 317 12.10 30.82 -8.07
CA GLY A 317 10.92 30.20 -7.48
C GLY A 317 10.45 28.94 -8.20
N TRP A 318 9.25 29.00 -8.80
CA TRP A 318 8.50 27.82 -9.21
C TRP A 318 8.53 27.58 -10.72
N SER A 319 9.28 26.55 -11.14
CA SER A 319 8.89 25.71 -12.28
C SER A 319 8.22 24.43 -11.77
N SER A 320 7.10 24.04 -12.39
CA SER A 320 6.38 22.80 -12.09
C SER A 320 7.26 21.58 -12.45
N PRO A 321 7.74 20.79 -11.49
CA PRO A 321 8.72 19.74 -11.76
C PRO A 321 8.12 18.59 -12.58
N VAL A 322 8.96 17.74 -13.16
CA VAL A 322 8.54 16.48 -13.80
C VAL A 322 8.42 15.41 -12.72
N TYR A 323 7.25 14.80 -12.54
CA TYR A 323 7.15 13.63 -11.66
C TYR A 323 7.75 12.41 -12.35
N ILE A 324 8.54 11.61 -11.63
CA ILE A 324 9.12 10.36 -12.11
C ILE A 324 8.83 9.26 -11.08
N GLY A 325 7.94 8.32 -11.41
CA GLY A 325 7.50 7.30 -10.46
C GLY A 325 7.15 5.96 -11.10
N PHE A 326 8.04 4.98 -10.94
CA PHE A 326 7.82 3.62 -11.41
C PHE A 326 7.02 2.76 -10.41
N GLY A 327 6.82 3.22 -9.17
CA GLY A 327 5.94 2.60 -8.19
C GLY A 327 6.49 1.30 -7.59
N SER A 328 5.62 0.34 -7.29
CA SER A 328 5.95 -0.92 -6.61
C SER A 328 6.62 -1.96 -7.53
N ILE A 329 7.72 -1.60 -8.18
CA ILE A 329 8.43 -2.44 -9.15
C ILE A 329 9.77 -2.90 -8.60
N VAL A 330 9.98 -4.21 -8.62
CA VAL A 330 11.28 -4.86 -8.41
C VAL A 330 12.06 -4.77 -9.71
N VAL A 331 13.30 -4.29 -9.64
CA VAL A 331 14.19 -4.06 -10.78
C VAL A 331 15.50 -4.78 -10.48
N ASP A 332 16.06 -5.50 -11.45
CA ASP A 332 17.27 -6.32 -11.26
C ASP A 332 18.51 -5.47 -10.94
N ASP A 333 18.58 -4.26 -11.51
CA ASP A 333 19.59 -3.24 -11.19
C ASP A 333 18.91 -1.86 -10.96
N PRO A 334 18.50 -1.56 -9.71
CA PRO A 334 17.97 -0.24 -9.35
C PRO A 334 19.01 0.88 -9.50
N GLN A 335 20.31 0.57 -9.44
CA GLN A 335 21.38 1.56 -9.55
C GLN A 335 21.57 2.01 -11.01
N LYS A 336 21.53 1.10 -12.00
CA LYS A 336 21.46 1.52 -13.42
C LYS A 336 20.20 2.34 -13.68
N LEU A 337 19.04 1.91 -13.16
CA LEU A 337 17.78 2.64 -13.37
C LEU A 337 17.82 4.06 -12.79
N ILE A 338 18.26 4.24 -11.53
CA ILE A 338 18.30 5.57 -10.94
C ILE A 338 19.35 6.45 -11.61
N ASN A 339 20.54 5.95 -11.93
CA ASN A 339 21.57 6.71 -12.65
C ASN A 339 21.06 7.17 -14.03
N ALA A 340 20.36 6.31 -14.76
CA ALA A 340 19.74 6.68 -16.03
C ALA A 340 18.65 7.75 -15.87
N VAL A 341 17.96 7.80 -14.72
CA VAL A 341 17.02 8.88 -14.38
C VAL A 341 17.74 10.17 -14.01
N LEU A 342 18.82 10.14 -13.21
CA LEU A 342 19.56 11.36 -12.85
C LEU A 342 20.13 12.03 -14.10
N GLU A 343 20.86 11.25 -14.90
CA GLU A 343 21.49 11.74 -16.13
C GLU A 343 20.43 12.20 -17.15
N ALA A 344 19.28 11.52 -17.25
CA ALA A 344 18.17 12.01 -18.08
C ALA A 344 17.58 13.35 -17.59
N VAL A 345 17.46 13.56 -16.29
CA VAL A 345 16.97 14.83 -15.71
C VAL A 345 17.97 15.96 -15.96
N GLN A 346 19.27 15.68 -15.80
CA GLN A 346 20.35 16.62 -16.13
C GLN A 346 20.39 16.96 -17.62
N LEU A 347 20.33 15.95 -18.52
CA LEU A 347 20.27 16.13 -19.97
C LEU A 347 19.00 16.84 -20.45
N ALA A 348 17.88 16.67 -19.74
CA ALA A 348 16.64 17.38 -20.02
C ALA A 348 16.64 18.83 -19.52
N GLY A 349 17.50 19.17 -18.54
CA GLY A 349 17.55 20.50 -17.91
C GLY A 349 16.35 20.81 -17.01
N VAL A 350 15.74 19.79 -16.40
CA VAL A 350 14.48 19.91 -15.62
C VAL A 350 14.69 19.73 -14.13
N ARG A 351 13.75 20.24 -13.32
CA ARG A 351 13.57 19.78 -11.94
C ARG A 351 12.63 18.58 -11.92
N ALA A 352 12.91 17.58 -11.10
CA ALA A 352 12.14 16.34 -11.01
C ALA A 352 11.72 15.99 -9.58
N ILE A 353 10.51 15.44 -9.43
CA ILE A 353 10.06 14.78 -8.20
C ILE A 353 10.14 13.27 -8.45
N VAL A 354 11.09 12.59 -7.82
CA VAL A 354 11.29 11.14 -8.00
C VAL A 354 10.61 10.39 -6.85
N SER A 355 9.62 9.56 -7.17
CA SER A 355 9.03 8.64 -6.18
C SER A 355 9.96 7.44 -5.99
N LYS A 356 10.41 7.20 -4.76
CA LYS A 356 11.39 6.16 -4.41
C LYS A 356 10.93 4.74 -4.76
N GLY A 357 9.62 4.49 -4.81
CA GLY A 357 9.04 3.18 -5.13
C GLY A 357 9.42 2.07 -4.15
N TRP A 358 9.25 0.81 -4.56
CA TRP A 358 9.63 -0.37 -3.75
C TRP A 358 11.11 -0.77 -3.87
N SER A 359 11.84 -0.17 -4.80
CA SER A 359 13.25 -0.46 -5.09
C SER A 359 14.23 0.56 -4.49
N GLU A 360 13.74 1.44 -3.61
CA GLU A 360 14.46 2.57 -3.01
C GLU A 360 15.32 3.33 -4.02
N LEU A 361 14.66 3.85 -5.06
CA LEU A 361 15.28 4.60 -6.16
C LEU A 361 15.79 5.96 -5.68
N SER A 362 16.95 5.94 -5.03
CA SER A 362 17.75 7.08 -4.60
C SER A 362 19.17 6.96 -5.16
N GLY A 363 19.67 8.04 -5.75
CA GLY A 363 21.02 8.13 -6.30
C GLY A 363 21.87 9.15 -5.54
N ALA A 364 22.88 9.69 -6.20
CA ALA A 364 23.63 10.85 -5.68
C ALA A 364 22.70 12.07 -5.50
N ALA A 365 23.01 12.91 -4.52
CA ALA A 365 22.24 14.14 -4.27
C ALA A 365 22.40 15.12 -5.43
N ASP A 366 21.29 15.45 -6.10
CA ASP A 366 21.21 16.42 -7.19
C ASP A 366 20.23 17.53 -6.79
N PRO A 367 20.61 18.82 -6.85
CA PRO A 367 19.75 19.94 -6.42
C PRO A 367 18.48 20.11 -7.28
N ASN A 368 18.37 19.41 -8.41
CA ASN A 368 17.18 19.40 -9.27
C ASN A 368 16.22 18.24 -8.94
N ILE A 369 16.60 17.28 -8.07
CA ILE A 369 15.86 16.03 -7.86
C ILE A 369 15.38 15.92 -6.40
N PHE A 370 14.06 16.02 -6.22
CA PHE A 370 13.43 15.87 -4.91
C PHE A 370 12.78 14.48 -4.76
N TYR A 371 13.31 13.68 -3.83
CA TYR A 371 12.83 12.32 -3.60
C TYR A 371 11.64 12.26 -2.64
N ILE A 372 10.53 11.65 -3.06
CA ILE A 372 9.33 11.49 -2.23
C ILE A 372 8.97 10.02 -1.99
N GLY A 373 8.25 9.77 -0.89
CA GLY A 373 7.46 8.55 -0.70
C GLY A 373 6.20 8.56 -1.56
N ASP A 374 5.15 7.83 -1.16
CA ASP A 374 3.89 7.90 -1.90
C ASP A 374 3.22 9.28 -1.72
N CYS A 375 2.55 9.74 -2.77
CA CYS A 375 1.81 11.00 -2.79
C CYS A 375 0.71 10.81 -3.84
N PRO A 376 -0.59 10.72 -3.48
CA PRO A 376 -1.62 10.30 -4.40
C PRO A 376 -1.68 11.25 -5.59
N HIS A 377 -1.63 10.65 -6.77
CA HIS A 377 -1.40 11.38 -8.00
C HIS A 377 -2.58 12.26 -8.44
N GLY A 378 -3.82 11.90 -8.04
CA GLY A 378 -5.02 12.74 -8.27
C GLY A 378 -4.93 14.07 -7.54
N TRP A 379 -4.02 14.09 -6.59
CA TRP A 379 -3.56 15.23 -5.88
C TRP A 379 -2.29 15.80 -6.59
N LEU A 380 -1.16 15.08 -6.63
CA LEU A 380 0.12 15.63 -7.15
C LEU A 380 0.13 16.15 -8.59
N PHE A 381 -0.66 15.57 -9.49
CA PHE A 381 -0.50 15.82 -10.93
C PHE A 381 -1.12 17.13 -11.42
N GLN A 382 -1.67 17.96 -10.55
CA GLN A 382 -2.03 19.34 -10.91
C GLN A 382 -0.78 20.25 -11.04
N HIS A 383 0.38 19.80 -10.52
CA HIS A 383 1.55 20.66 -10.20
C HIS A 383 2.85 20.26 -10.85
N VAL A 384 2.76 19.32 -11.76
CA VAL A 384 3.89 18.82 -12.52
C VAL A 384 3.77 19.32 -13.95
N ALA A 385 4.89 19.61 -14.61
CA ALA A 385 4.85 19.92 -16.04
C ALA A 385 4.53 18.66 -16.85
N ALA A 386 5.11 17.52 -16.46
CA ALA A 386 4.91 16.22 -17.07
C ALA A 386 4.99 15.08 -16.05
N VAL A 387 4.54 13.89 -16.47
CA VAL A 387 4.51 12.66 -15.66
C VAL A 387 5.30 11.56 -16.37
N VAL A 388 6.38 11.08 -15.78
CA VAL A 388 7.10 9.86 -16.20
C VAL A 388 6.69 8.73 -15.24
N HIS A 389 6.20 7.62 -15.77
CA HIS A 389 5.84 6.48 -14.91
C HIS A 389 5.83 5.13 -15.62
N HIS A 390 5.70 4.05 -14.84
CA HIS A 390 5.68 2.68 -15.33
C HIS A 390 4.54 2.37 -16.31
N GLY A 391 3.40 3.08 -16.25
CA GLY A 391 2.28 2.91 -17.20
C GLY A 391 1.04 2.20 -16.65
N GLY A 392 0.93 1.95 -15.34
CA GLY A 392 -0.24 1.30 -14.75
C GLY A 392 -1.50 2.16 -14.90
N ALA A 393 -2.63 1.54 -15.28
CA ALA A 393 -3.86 2.21 -15.70
C ALA A 393 -4.30 3.41 -14.83
N GLY A 394 -4.26 3.27 -13.51
CA GLY A 394 -4.67 4.32 -12.58
C GLY A 394 -3.78 5.56 -12.62
N THR A 395 -2.46 5.40 -12.75
CA THR A 395 -1.51 6.51 -12.84
C THR A 395 -1.63 7.22 -14.19
N THR A 396 -1.78 6.44 -15.28
CA THR A 396 -1.99 6.97 -16.64
C THR A 396 -3.26 7.80 -16.73
N ALA A 397 -4.39 7.25 -16.27
CA ALA A 397 -5.67 7.97 -16.23
C ALA A 397 -5.58 9.24 -15.37
N CYS A 398 -4.78 9.21 -14.30
CA CYS A 398 -4.60 10.33 -13.41
C CYS A 398 -3.76 11.47 -14.00
N GLY A 399 -2.72 11.17 -14.79
CA GLY A 399 -1.95 12.18 -15.53
C GLY A 399 -2.84 12.90 -16.53
N LEU A 400 -3.53 12.13 -17.35
CA LEU A 400 -4.43 12.64 -18.39
C LEU A 400 -5.63 13.42 -17.82
N LEU A 401 -6.23 13.00 -16.71
CA LEU A 401 -7.34 13.73 -16.07
C LEU A 401 -6.94 15.15 -15.60
N ASN A 402 -5.67 15.34 -15.23
CA ASN A 402 -5.09 16.63 -14.84
C ASN A 402 -4.44 17.39 -16.02
N GLY A 403 -4.62 16.90 -17.26
CA GLY A 403 -4.05 17.49 -18.46
C GLY A 403 -2.52 17.43 -18.53
N ARG A 404 -1.89 16.43 -17.89
CA ARG A 404 -0.42 16.27 -17.90
C ARG A 404 0.05 15.39 -19.06
N PRO A 405 0.99 15.87 -19.89
CA PRO A 405 1.74 15.01 -20.79
C PRO A 405 2.47 13.90 -20.03
N THR A 406 2.44 12.68 -20.58
CA THR A 406 2.83 11.47 -19.85
C THR A 406 3.82 10.62 -20.65
N THR A 407 5.04 10.41 -20.12
CA THR A 407 6.02 9.43 -20.64
C THR A 407 5.86 8.10 -19.92
N ILE A 408 5.90 6.98 -20.67
CA ILE A 408 5.66 5.64 -20.12
C ILE A 408 6.89 4.74 -20.32
N VAL A 409 7.39 4.17 -19.23
CA VAL A 409 8.55 3.26 -19.19
C VAL A 409 8.08 1.87 -18.71
N PRO A 410 7.63 0.97 -19.60
CA PRO A 410 6.99 -0.27 -19.19
C PRO A 410 7.97 -1.35 -18.72
N PHE A 411 7.55 -2.06 -17.67
CA PHE A 411 8.21 -3.22 -17.09
C PHE A 411 7.42 -4.51 -17.35
N PHE A 412 6.11 -4.54 -17.09
CA PHE A 412 5.27 -5.74 -17.25
C PHE A 412 3.77 -5.43 -17.41
N GLY A 413 2.98 -6.46 -17.75
CA GLY A 413 1.51 -6.39 -17.68
C GLY A 413 0.87 -5.51 -18.77
N ASP A 414 -0.06 -4.64 -18.35
CA ASP A 414 -0.80 -3.70 -19.20
C ASP A 414 -0.02 -2.44 -19.56
N GLN A 415 1.13 -2.21 -18.92
CA GLN A 415 1.96 -1.01 -19.06
C GLN A 415 2.34 -0.65 -20.51
N PRO A 416 2.77 -1.59 -21.40
CA PRO A 416 3.09 -1.24 -22.79
C PRO A 416 1.86 -0.80 -23.60
N PHE A 417 0.68 -1.33 -23.28
CA PHE A 417 -0.57 -0.97 -23.94
C PHE A 417 -0.94 0.49 -23.63
N TRP A 418 -0.88 0.90 -22.36
CA TRP A 418 -1.11 2.30 -21.98
C TRP A 418 -0.09 3.24 -22.60
N GLY A 419 1.19 2.85 -22.65
CA GLY A 419 2.23 3.56 -23.39
C GLY A 419 1.85 3.84 -24.85
N ASN A 420 1.48 2.79 -25.59
CA ASN A 420 1.02 2.90 -26.97
C ASN A 420 -0.23 3.76 -27.14
N MET A 421 -1.13 3.79 -26.14
CA MET A 421 -2.36 4.58 -26.20
C MET A 421 -2.12 6.07 -25.94
N VAL A 422 -1.19 6.42 -25.05
CA VAL A 422 -0.78 7.82 -24.82
C VAL A 422 -0.05 8.37 -26.04
N ALA A 423 0.90 7.60 -26.61
CA ALA A 423 1.65 7.99 -27.80
C ALA A 423 0.73 8.27 -29.01
N LYS A 424 -0.21 7.36 -29.30
CA LYS A 424 -1.19 7.53 -30.39
C LYS A 424 -2.17 8.69 -30.19
N ALA A 425 -2.31 9.19 -28.97
CA ALA A 425 -3.13 10.35 -28.65
C ALA A 425 -2.34 11.67 -28.65
N GLY A 426 -1.03 11.64 -28.89
CA GLY A 426 -0.15 12.82 -28.87
C GLY A 426 0.17 13.38 -27.48
N ALA A 427 -0.42 12.82 -26.41
CA ALA A 427 -0.24 13.28 -25.04
C ALA A 427 1.06 12.79 -24.37
N GLY A 428 2.00 12.27 -25.17
CA GLY A 428 3.29 11.75 -24.73
C GLY A 428 4.03 11.03 -25.86
N PRO A 429 5.30 10.67 -25.66
CA PRO A 429 6.12 9.97 -26.65
C PRO A 429 5.82 8.46 -26.69
N GLU A 430 6.36 7.76 -27.69
CA GLU A 430 6.38 6.30 -27.71
C GLU A 430 7.04 5.72 -26.45
N PRO A 431 6.51 4.63 -25.86
CA PRO A 431 6.98 4.12 -24.58
C PRO A 431 8.38 3.51 -24.66
N ILE A 432 9.23 3.80 -23.67
CA ILE A 432 10.63 3.34 -23.61
C ILE A 432 10.71 2.06 -22.77
N PRO A 433 10.91 0.86 -23.33
CA PRO A 433 11.05 -0.35 -22.53
C PRO A 433 12.20 -0.21 -21.53
N HIS A 434 11.98 -0.57 -20.25
CA HIS A 434 12.99 -0.40 -19.20
C HIS A 434 14.36 -1.04 -19.54
N ALA A 435 14.36 -2.19 -20.24
CA ALA A 435 15.56 -2.89 -20.67
C ALA A 435 16.39 -2.14 -21.75
N SER A 436 15.81 -1.12 -22.38
CA SER A 436 16.45 -0.19 -23.32
C SER A 436 16.29 1.27 -22.87
N LEU A 437 16.10 1.49 -21.57
CA LEU A 437 16.11 2.83 -20.97
C LEU A 437 17.55 3.31 -20.88
N GLU A 438 17.83 4.42 -21.54
CA GLU A 438 19.13 5.09 -21.54
C GLU A 438 18.90 6.60 -21.29
N PRO A 439 19.86 7.31 -20.67
CA PRO A 439 19.69 8.70 -20.26
C PRO A 439 19.12 9.62 -21.34
N ALA A 440 19.70 9.59 -22.54
CA ALA A 440 19.32 10.45 -23.65
C ALA A 440 17.91 10.16 -24.22
N THR A 441 17.43 8.90 -24.16
CA THR A 441 16.10 8.56 -24.67
C THR A 441 15.02 9.02 -23.69
N LEU A 442 15.27 8.89 -22.39
CA LEU A 442 14.40 9.44 -21.35
C LEU A 442 14.42 10.98 -21.34
N ALA A 443 15.57 11.62 -21.52
CA ALA A 443 15.68 13.08 -21.62
C ALA A 443 14.85 13.64 -22.81
N SER A 444 14.98 13.04 -23.99
CA SER A 444 14.21 13.42 -25.18
C SER A 444 12.70 13.20 -24.98
N ALA A 445 12.31 12.15 -24.26
CA ALA A 445 10.90 11.88 -23.94
C ALA A 445 10.32 12.91 -22.96
N ILE A 446 11.10 13.30 -21.93
CA ILE A 446 10.75 14.39 -21.02
C ILE A 446 10.59 15.71 -21.81
N GLN A 447 11.55 16.05 -22.68
CA GLN A 447 11.49 17.25 -23.52
C GLN A 447 10.27 17.24 -24.46
N TYR A 448 9.91 16.10 -25.05
CA TYR A 448 8.66 15.97 -25.83
C TYR A 448 7.42 16.28 -24.98
N CYS A 449 7.36 15.76 -23.75
CA CYS A 449 6.26 16.07 -22.83
C CYS A 449 6.19 17.55 -22.39
N LEU A 450 7.23 18.36 -22.64
CA LEU A 450 7.21 19.81 -22.39
C LEU A 450 6.81 20.64 -23.62
N THR A 451 6.47 20.00 -24.74
CA THR A 451 5.99 20.69 -25.95
C THR A 451 4.56 21.22 -25.79
N PRO A 452 4.23 22.40 -26.38
CA PRO A 452 2.86 22.90 -26.44
C PRO A 452 1.86 21.91 -27.06
N GLU A 453 2.30 21.14 -28.04
CA GLU A 453 1.50 20.13 -28.75
C GLU A 453 1.10 18.98 -27.81
N ALA A 454 2.05 18.43 -27.03
CA ALA A 454 1.75 17.38 -26.07
C ALA A 454 0.86 17.88 -24.92
N ALA A 455 1.07 19.12 -24.46
CA ALA A 455 0.24 19.77 -23.46
C ALA A 455 -1.21 19.97 -23.96
N ALA A 456 -1.39 20.45 -25.18
CA ALA A 456 -2.71 20.61 -25.80
C ALA A 456 -3.44 19.28 -25.96
N ALA A 457 -2.75 18.23 -26.42
CA ALA A 457 -3.31 16.89 -26.57
C ALA A 457 -3.75 16.29 -25.22
N ALA A 458 -2.90 16.40 -24.18
CA ALA A 458 -3.25 15.96 -22.84
C ALA A 458 -4.46 16.73 -22.27
N GLN A 459 -4.55 18.04 -22.52
CA GLN A 459 -5.65 18.89 -22.07
C GLN A 459 -6.98 18.60 -22.80
N GLU A 460 -6.95 18.22 -24.09
CA GLU A 460 -8.16 17.78 -24.81
C GLU A 460 -8.71 16.46 -24.26
N ILE A 461 -7.82 15.52 -23.90
CA ILE A 461 -8.19 14.26 -23.23
C ILE A 461 -8.79 14.54 -21.85
N ALA A 462 -8.19 15.45 -21.06
CA ALA A 462 -8.70 15.84 -19.76
C ALA A 462 -10.16 16.34 -19.83
N VAL A 463 -10.47 17.21 -20.79
CA VAL A 463 -11.84 17.75 -20.98
C VAL A 463 -12.83 16.64 -21.35
N LYS A 464 -12.43 15.66 -22.17
CA LYS A 464 -13.27 14.49 -22.48
C LYS A 464 -13.53 13.66 -21.22
N MET A 465 -12.49 13.30 -20.48
CA MET A 465 -12.58 12.51 -19.25
C MET A 465 -13.43 13.20 -18.17
N GLN A 466 -13.37 14.52 -18.05
CA GLN A 466 -14.20 15.31 -17.12
C GLN A 466 -15.71 15.25 -17.44
N SER A 467 -16.09 14.91 -18.68
CA SER A 467 -17.49 14.69 -19.07
C SER A 467 -17.99 13.26 -18.79
N GLU A 468 -17.11 12.32 -18.43
CA GLU A 468 -17.46 10.91 -18.22
C GLU A 468 -17.88 10.61 -16.78
N CYS A 469 -19.08 10.04 -16.60
CA CYS A 469 -19.53 9.56 -15.28
C CYS A 469 -19.32 8.04 -15.13
N GLY A 470 -18.06 7.61 -15.04
CA GLY A 470 -17.67 6.19 -15.01
C GLY A 470 -18.36 5.36 -13.92
N VAL A 471 -18.62 5.93 -12.74
CA VAL A 471 -19.33 5.26 -11.64
C VAL A 471 -20.79 4.98 -12.01
N VAL A 472 -21.51 5.96 -12.58
CA VAL A 472 -22.91 5.78 -13.01
C VAL A 472 -22.97 4.79 -14.20
N ALA A 473 -22.02 4.85 -15.12
CA ALA A 473 -21.90 3.86 -16.19
C ALA A 473 -21.67 2.44 -15.65
N ALA A 474 -20.82 2.27 -14.63
CA ALA A 474 -20.56 1.00 -13.97
C ALA A 474 -21.80 0.47 -13.23
N VAL A 475 -22.52 1.32 -12.48
CA VAL A 475 -23.78 0.97 -11.79
C VAL A 475 -24.86 0.55 -12.79
N ASN A 476 -25.03 1.30 -13.89
CA ASN A 476 -25.97 0.95 -14.95
C ASN A 476 -25.59 -0.37 -15.65
N SER A 477 -24.29 -0.62 -15.86
CA SER A 477 -23.80 -1.88 -16.40
C SER A 477 -24.04 -3.04 -15.44
N PHE A 478 -23.81 -2.86 -14.14
CA PHE A 478 -24.10 -3.85 -13.09
C PHE A 478 -25.59 -4.20 -13.07
N HIS A 479 -26.48 -3.22 -12.94
CA HIS A 479 -27.93 -3.45 -12.92
C HIS A 479 -28.44 -4.18 -14.17
N ARG A 480 -27.95 -3.81 -15.36
CA ARG A 480 -28.29 -4.47 -16.64
C ARG A 480 -27.84 -5.92 -16.73
N ASN A 481 -26.84 -6.34 -15.95
CA ASN A 481 -26.33 -7.70 -15.89
C ASN A 481 -26.90 -8.53 -14.71
N LEU A 482 -27.77 -7.96 -13.87
CA LEU A 482 -28.46 -8.73 -12.84
C LEU A 482 -29.61 -9.56 -13.45
N PRO A 483 -29.73 -10.86 -13.12
CA PRO A 483 -30.84 -11.70 -13.60
C PRO A 483 -32.11 -11.43 -12.79
N LEU A 484 -32.66 -10.21 -12.87
CA LEU A 484 -33.70 -9.70 -11.97
C LEU A 484 -34.92 -10.62 -11.86
N ASP A 485 -35.40 -11.20 -12.96
CA ASP A 485 -36.55 -12.13 -12.99
C ASP A 485 -36.32 -13.40 -12.15
N ARG A 486 -35.05 -13.80 -11.98
CA ARG A 486 -34.63 -14.90 -11.10
C ARG A 486 -34.25 -14.42 -9.70
N MET A 487 -34.07 -13.12 -9.49
CA MET A 487 -33.73 -12.56 -8.18
C MET A 487 -34.95 -12.24 -7.34
N ARG A 488 -36.09 -11.87 -7.92
CA ARG A 488 -37.30 -11.47 -7.17
C ARG A 488 -37.95 -12.62 -6.42
N CYS A 489 -38.52 -12.34 -5.26
CA CYS A 489 -39.42 -13.25 -4.56
C CYS A 489 -40.82 -13.24 -5.19
N SER A 490 -41.46 -14.42 -5.22
CA SER A 490 -42.82 -14.65 -5.76
C SER A 490 -43.95 -13.99 -4.96
N ILE A 491 -43.69 -13.52 -3.74
CA ILE A 491 -44.67 -12.86 -2.85
C ILE A 491 -44.31 -11.39 -2.62
N LEU A 492 -43.01 -11.09 -2.45
CA LEU A 492 -42.48 -9.75 -2.19
C LEU A 492 -41.50 -9.38 -3.31
N PRO A 493 -41.96 -8.84 -4.46
CA PRO A 493 -41.15 -8.71 -5.68
C PRO A 493 -40.03 -7.66 -5.60
N ASP A 494 -39.99 -6.87 -4.52
CA ASP A 494 -38.91 -5.99 -4.10
C ASP A 494 -37.73 -6.76 -3.46
N GLN A 495 -38.00 -7.92 -2.84
CA GLN A 495 -37.03 -8.66 -2.04
C GLN A 495 -36.34 -9.79 -2.81
N PRO A 496 -35.06 -10.08 -2.50
CA PRO A 496 -34.36 -11.19 -3.12
C PRO A 496 -34.90 -12.55 -2.66
N ALA A 497 -35.14 -13.44 -3.60
CA ALA A 497 -35.42 -14.85 -3.36
C ALA A 497 -34.17 -15.59 -2.85
N VAL A 498 -34.29 -16.16 -1.65
CA VAL A 498 -33.21 -16.85 -0.94
C VAL A 498 -33.54 -18.33 -0.75
N TRP A 499 -34.82 -18.68 -0.86
CA TRP A 499 -35.38 -19.99 -0.61
C TRP A 499 -36.20 -20.49 -1.80
N THR A 500 -36.26 -21.81 -1.96
CA THR A 500 -37.20 -22.50 -2.84
C THR A 500 -38.14 -23.34 -1.99
N TYR A 501 -39.44 -23.11 -2.14
CA TYR A 501 -40.48 -24.04 -1.72
C TYR A 501 -40.94 -24.86 -2.94
N THR A 502 -41.34 -26.11 -2.77
CA THR A 502 -41.68 -27.00 -3.90
C THR A 502 -42.86 -27.90 -3.56
N LYS A 503 -43.89 -27.88 -4.40
CA LYS A 503 -45.10 -28.69 -4.26
C LYS A 503 -45.44 -29.34 -5.60
N GLY A 504 -45.58 -30.66 -5.61
CA GLY A 504 -45.79 -31.43 -6.84
C GLY A 504 -44.67 -31.22 -7.86
N LYS A 505 -45.01 -30.60 -9.01
CA LYS A 505 -44.05 -30.23 -10.08
C LYS A 505 -43.66 -28.74 -10.08
N GLN A 506 -44.29 -27.91 -9.25
CA GLN A 506 -44.10 -26.46 -9.24
C GLN A 506 -43.23 -26.00 -8.05
N SER A 507 -42.66 -24.79 -8.15
CA SER A 507 -41.77 -24.22 -7.13
C SER A 507 -41.91 -22.71 -7.00
N LEU A 508 -42.01 -22.21 -5.76
CA LEU A 508 -41.97 -20.79 -5.43
C LEU A 508 -40.56 -20.36 -5.00
N HIS A 509 -40.20 -19.12 -5.32
CA HIS A 509 -38.93 -18.51 -4.94
C HIS A 509 -39.21 -17.45 -3.85
N LEU A 510 -38.75 -17.68 -2.62
CA LEU A 510 -39.21 -16.92 -1.45
C LEU A 510 -38.08 -16.12 -0.78
N SER A 511 -38.39 -14.90 -0.31
CA SER A 511 -37.45 -14.07 0.45
C SER A 511 -37.25 -14.59 1.88
N LYS A 512 -36.26 -14.06 2.59
CA LYS A 512 -36.03 -14.38 4.01
C LYS A 512 -37.25 -14.01 4.85
N THR A 513 -37.81 -12.83 4.60
CA THR A 513 -38.96 -12.24 5.30
C THR A 513 -40.24 -13.03 5.05
N ALA A 514 -40.56 -13.33 3.78
CA ALA A 514 -41.75 -14.11 3.43
C ALA A 514 -41.71 -15.52 4.05
N VAL A 515 -40.54 -16.17 4.06
CA VAL A 515 -40.36 -17.46 4.76
C VAL A 515 -40.53 -17.34 6.27
N ASN A 516 -40.10 -16.25 6.90
CA ASN A 516 -40.26 -16.03 8.34
C ASN A 516 -41.74 -15.95 8.72
N VAL A 517 -42.51 -15.09 8.05
CA VAL A 517 -43.96 -14.93 8.26
C VAL A 517 -44.70 -16.26 8.04
N LEU A 518 -44.39 -16.99 6.96
CA LEU A 518 -45.03 -18.27 6.67
C LEU A 518 -44.65 -19.39 7.65
N ILE A 519 -43.52 -19.30 8.36
CA ILE A 519 -43.16 -20.23 9.45
C ILE A 519 -43.86 -19.83 10.75
N GLU A 520 -43.87 -18.54 11.11
CA GLU A 520 -44.51 -18.03 12.33
C GLU A 520 -46.03 -18.28 12.33
N HIS A 521 -46.68 -18.09 11.17
CA HIS A 521 -48.11 -18.39 10.96
C HIS A 521 -48.38 -19.85 10.52
N GLN A 522 -47.39 -20.75 10.71
CA GLN A 522 -47.51 -22.21 10.52
C GLN A 522 -47.99 -22.67 9.12
N ARG A 523 -47.82 -21.84 8.08
CA ARG A 523 -48.12 -22.17 6.67
C ARG A 523 -47.07 -23.06 6.03
N ILE A 524 -45.80 -22.96 6.44
CA ILE A 524 -44.70 -23.84 6.01
C ILE A 524 -43.79 -24.20 7.19
N GLU A 525 -43.10 -25.34 7.08
CA GLU A 525 -42.00 -25.68 8.00
C GLU A 525 -40.64 -25.32 7.38
N SER A 526 -39.64 -25.05 8.24
CA SER A 526 -38.24 -24.88 7.82
C SER A 526 -37.60 -26.13 7.17
N THR A 527 -38.26 -27.29 7.28
CA THR A 527 -37.90 -28.56 6.64
C THR A 527 -38.26 -28.61 5.15
N HIS A 528 -39.31 -27.88 4.75
CA HIS A 528 -39.89 -27.91 3.40
C HIS A 528 -39.23 -26.92 2.41
N ILE A 529 -38.35 -26.05 2.90
CA ILE A 529 -37.61 -25.06 2.11
C ILE A 529 -36.16 -25.49 1.84
N LYS A 530 -35.61 -25.04 0.71
CA LYS A 530 -34.20 -25.27 0.31
C LYS A 530 -33.55 -23.95 -0.07
N CYS A 531 -32.24 -23.80 0.12
CA CYS A 531 -31.52 -22.61 -0.37
C CYS A 531 -31.63 -22.51 -1.90
N TYR A 532 -32.12 -21.38 -2.40
CA TYR A 532 -32.21 -21.12 -3.83
C TYR A 532 -30.87 -20.64 -4.40
N PRO A 533 -30.32 -21.27 -5.45
CA PRO A 533 -29.15 -20.78 -6.17
C PRO A 533 -29.58 -19.88 -7.33
N ILE A 534 -29.66 -18.57 -7.08
CA ILE A 534 -30.04 -17.55 -8.08
C ILE A 534 -29.26 -17.71 -9.39
N ASN A 535 -27.93 -17.83 -9.34
CA ASN A 535 -27.09 -18.10 -10.49
C ASN A 535 -25.87 -18.99 -10.11
N PRO A 536 -25.95 -20.32 -10.23
CA PRO A 536 -24.88 -21.23 -9.79
C PRO A 536 -23.71 -21.26 -10.77
N ILE A 537 -22.50 -20.94 -10.28
CA ILE A 537 -21.26 -21.13 -11.04
C ILE A 537 -20.85 -22.60 -10.98
N ILE A 538 -20.65 -23.22 -12.15
CA ILE A 538 -20.25 -24.61 -12.30
C ILE A 538 -18.86 -24.66 -12.93
N ILE A 539 -17.87 -25.14 -12.18
CA ILE A 539 -16.50 -25.33 -12.66
C ILE A 539 -16.32 -26.78 -13.09
N GLU A 540 -16.04 -27.01 -14.37
CA GLU A 540 -15.75 -28.35 -14.92
C GLU A 540 -14.28 -28.47 -15.32
N ASN A 541 -13.63 -29.58 -14.94
CA ASN A 541 -12.26 -29.88 -15.32
C ASN A 541 -12.21 -30.38 -16.77
N ARG A 542 -11.84 -29.48 -17.70
CA ARG A 542 -11.86 -29.74 -19.15
C ARG A 542 -10.71 -30.67 -19.54
N ARG A 543 -11.05 -31.89 -19.99
CA ARG A 543 -10.13 -32.77 -20.72
C ARG A 543 -10.13 -32.41 -22.21
N TRP A 544 -8.96 -32.42 -22.85
CA TRP A 544 -8.81 -32.02 -24.25
C TRP A 544 -8.87 -33.22 -25.21
N ASP A 545 -8.25 -34.32 -24.79
CA ASP A 545 -8.13 -35.59 -25.50
C ASP A 545 -8.15 -36.74 -24.46
N PRO A 546 -8.36 -38.01 -24.86
CA PRO A 546 -8.46 -39.13 -23.92
C PRO A 546 -7.13 -39.52 -23.26
N LEU A 547 -5.97 -39.31 -23.90
CA LEU A 547 -4.67 -39.72 -23.38
C LEU A 547 -4.24 -38.79 -22.24
N THR A 548 -4.26 -37.47 -22.43
CA THR A 548 -3.96 -36.51 -21.36
C THR A 548 -5.01 -36.54 -20.26
N GLY A 549 -6.28 -36.77 -20.61
CA GLY A 549 -7.38 -36.96 -19.67
C GLY A 549 -7.14 -38.14 -18.72
N VAL A 550 -6.87 -39.32 -19.27
CA VAL A 550 -6.60 -40.55 -18.50
C VAL A 550 -5.30 -40.43 -17.71
N LEU A 551 -4.21 -39.96 -18.32
CA LEU A 551 -2.91 -39.81 -17.63
C LEU A 551 -3.03 -38.88 -16.42
N SER A 552 -3.71 -37.73 -16.56
CA SER A 552 -3.97 -36.82 -15.44
C SER A 552 -4.85 -37.42 -14.35
N ALA A 553 -5.85 -38.24 -14.70
CA ALA A 553 -6.69 -38.96 -13.74
C ALA A 553 -5.91 -40.07 -13.00
N ALA A 554 -5.06 -40.80 -13.71
CA ALA A 554 -4.18 -41.81 -13.12
C ALA A 554 -3.13 -41.19 -12.18
N THR A 555 -2.47 -40.09 -12.58
CA THR A 555 -1.48 -39.38 -11.76
C THR A 555 -2.10 -38.83 -10.48
N SER A 556 -3.28 -38.20 -10.56
CA SER A 556 -3.99 -37.70 -9.38
C SER A 556 -4.53 -38.82 -8.48
N THR A 557 -4.95 -39.95 -9.06
CA THR A 557 -5.27 -41.17 -8.31
C THR A 557 -4.05 -41.69 -7.55
N GLY A 558 -2.90 -41.85 -8.22
CA GLY A 558 -1.65 -42.31 -7.61
C GLY A 558 -1.16 -41.40 -6.48
N ALA A 559 -1.20 -40.08 -6.67
CA ALA A 559 -0.86 -39.11 -5.63
C ALA A 559 -1.79 -39.21 -4.41
N ASN A 560 -3.11 -39.34 -4.63
CA ASN A 560 -4.07 -39.52 -3.54
C ASN A 560 -3.90 -40.88 -2.84
N MET A 561 -3.57 -41.95 -3.56
CA MET A 561 -3.26 -43.26 -2.97
C MET A 561 -1.98 -43.20 -2.13
N ALA A 562 -0.90 -42.60 -2.65
CA ALA A 562 0.34 -42.40 -1.90
C ALA A 562 0.12 -41.59 -0.63
N LYS A 563 -0.69 -40.52 -0.68
CA LYS A 563 -1.13 -39.77 0.49
C LYS A 563 -1.93 -40.63 1.47
N SER A 564 -2.89 -41.43 1.00
CA SER A 564 -3.68 -42.33 1.86
C SER A 564 -2.81 -43.38 2.56
N THR A 565 -1.83 -43.97 1.87
CA THR A 565 -0.84 -44.89 2.46
C THR A 565 0.05 -44.16 3.47
N GLY A 566 0.48 -42.93 3.16
CA GLY A 566 1.18 -42.06 4.10
C GLY A 566 0.37 -41.80 5.37
N GLU A 567 -0.91 -41.46 5.25
CA GLU A 567 -1.82 -41.31 6.39
C GLU A 567 -2.05 -42.63 7.16
N MET A 568 -2.09 -43.77 6.47
CA MET A 568 -2.26 -45.09 7.09
C MET A 568 -1.06 -45.50 7.96
N LEU A 569 0.16 -45.09 7.58
CA LEU A 569 1.38 -45.36 8.35
C LEU A 569 1.65 -44.26 9.41
N TYR A 570 1.47 -42.99 9.03
CA TYR A 570 1.79 -41.84 9.88
C TYR A 570 0.83 -41.66 11.05
N ASN A 571 -0.48 -41.89 10.89
CA ASN A 571 -1.44 -41.64 11.97
C ASN A 571 -1.28 -42.63 13.16
N PRO A 572 -1.12 -43.95 12.95
CA PRO A 572 -0.77 -44.87 14.04
C PRO A 572 0.57 -44.53 14.70
N TYR A 573 1.60 -44.17 13.92
CA TYR A 573 2.89 -43.73 14.47
C TYR A 573 2.77 -42.43 15.30
N LYS A 574 1.95 -41.47 14.86
CA LYS A 574 1.67 -40.22 15.57
C LYS A 574 0.96 -40.48 16.90
N GLU A 575 -0.01 -41.38 16.94
CA GLU A 575 -0.73 -41.71 18.19
C GLU A 575 0.15 -42.53 19.15
N PHE A 576 1.02 -43.41 18.63
CA PHE A 576 2.08 -44.05 19.41
C PHE A 576 3.06 -43.02 20.00
N LYS A 577 3.56 -42.08 19.19
CA LYS A 577 4.46 -41.01 19.64
C LYS A 577 3.78 -40.15 20.71
N ARG A 578 2.53 -39.74 20.50
CA ARG A 578 1.73 -38.96 21.46
C ARG A 578 1.58 -39.68 22.80
N SER A 579 1.24 -40.97 22.76
CA SER A 579 1.15 -41.83 23.96
C SER A 579 2.49 -41.94 24.69
N ARG A 580 3.61 -41.96 23.96
CA ARG A 580 4.96 -41.97 24.53
C ARG A 580 5.40 -40.61 25.08
N THR A 581 5.02 -39.49 24.46
CA THR A 581 5.32 -38.14 24.96
C THR A 581 4.61 -37.86 26.28
N ALA A 582 3.31 -38.16 26.37
CA ALA A 582 2.56 -38.04 27.63
C ALA A 582 3.13 -38.93 28.76
N LYS A 583 3.84 -40.00 28.42
CA LYS A 583 4.53 -40.89 29.38
C LYS A 583 5.90 -40.36 29.83
N ASN A 584 6.50 -39.42 29.09
CA ASN A 584 7.74 -38.72 29.47
C ASN A 584 7.47 -37.41 30.23
N GLU A 585 6.38 -36.70 29.93
CA GLU A 585 6.00 -35.47 30.64
C GLU A 585 5.62 -35.76 32.11
N GLY A 586 5.15 -36.98 32.42
CA GLY A 586 4.90 -37.46 33.78
C GLY A 586 6.15 -37.84 34.59
N SER A 587 7.38 -37.53 34.13
CA SER A 587 8.62 -37.88 34.84
C SER A 587 9.53 -36.69 35.16
N SER A 588 8.96 -35.49 35.38
CA SER A 588 9.72 -34.31 35.81
C SER A 588 8.89 -33.37 36.68
N GLN A 589 9.51 -32.97 37.80
CA GLN A 589 9.08 -32.03 38.83
C GLN A 589 8.01 -32.46 39.87
N ASP A 590 8.52 -32.44 41.10
CA ASP A 590 7.95 -31.89 42.32
C ASP A 590 6.98 -32.70 43.20
N SER A 591 7.25 -32.57 44.50
CA SER A 591 6.70 -33.38 45.58
C SER A 591 6.04 -32.46 46.60
N ASN A 592 4.70 -32.35 46.52
CA ASN A 592 3.81 -32.21 47.69
C ASN A 592 2.35 -32.02 47.27
N SER A 593 1.50 -33.01 47.58
CA SER A 593 0.18 -32.84 48.21
C SER A 593 -0.63 -34.15 48.14
N LEU A 594 -1.56 -34.33 49.08
CA LEU A 594 -2.35 -35.55 49.24
C LEU A 594 -3.83 -35.27 48.96
N ASN A 595 -4.38 -35.77 47.85
CA ASN A 595 -5.60 -36.59 47.86
C ASN A 595 -6.01 -37.17 46.49
N ARG A 596 -6.86 -38.21 46.58
CA ARG A 596 -7.77 -38.85 45.60
C ARG A 596 -8.03 -38.08 44.28
N SER A 597 -8.13 -38.72 43.10
CA SER A 597 -8.41 -40.15 42.80
C SER A 597 -8.01 -40.58 41.39
N SER A 598 -7.99 -41.91 41.15
CA SER A 598 -8.00 -42.59 39.83
C SER A 598 -6.95 -42.14 38.82
N SER A 599 -5.72 -42.64 38.98
CA SER A 599 -4.66 -42.54 37.97
C SER A 599 -4.97 -43.39 36.73
N SER A 600 -5.27 -42.77 35.60
CA SER A 600 -5.41 -43.47 34.32
C SER A 600 -4.02 -43.85 33.76
N GLN A 601 -3.50 -45.01 34.15
CA GLN A 601 -2.40 -45.63 33.42
C GLN A 601 -2.88 -45.90 31.98
N SER A 602 -2.12 -45.43 30.99
CA SER A 602 -2.44 -45.66 29.57
C SER A 602 -2.28 -47.15 29.24
N ASP A 603 -3.38 -47.89 29.19
CA ASP A 603 -3.39 -49.31 28.90
C ASP A 603 -2.79 -49.59 27.50
N PRO A 604 -1.75 -50.45 27.39
CA PRO A 604 -1.22 -50.90 26.09
C PRO A 604 -2.30 -51.41 25.13
N PHE A 605 -3.37 -52.06 25.62
CA PHE A 605 -4.49 -52.51 24.79
C PHE A 605 -5.33 -51.35 24.27
N GLN A 606 -5.53 -50.29 25.05
CA GLN A 606 -6.26 -49.10 24.60
C GLN A 606 -5.43 -48.29 23.59
N THR A 607 -4.11 -48.16 23.80
CA THR A 607 -3.20 -47.56 22.81
C THR A 607 -3.18 -48.37 21.52
N ALA A 608 -3.06 -49.70 21.59
CA ALA A 608 -3.12 -50.59 20.44
C ALA A 608 -4.47 -50.51 19.70
N GLY A 609 -5.59 -50.43 20.44
CA GLY A 609 -6.93 -50.23 19.88
C GLY A 609 -7.07 -48.92 19.12
N ASN A 610 -6.56 -47.81 19.67
CA ASN A 610 -6.55 -46.51 18.99
C ASN A 610 -5.68 -46.52 17.72
N MET A 611 -4.50 -47.16 17.78
CA MET A 611 -3.61 -47.33 16.62
C MET A 611 -4.26 -48.20 15.53
N ALA A 612 -4.92 -49.30 15.90
CA ALA A 612 -5.65 -50.16 14.99
C ALA A 612 -6.85 -49.44 14.34
N GLY A 613 -7.60 -48.66 15.12
CA GLY A 613 -8.68 -47.80 14.61
C GLY A 613 -8.18 -46.76 13.60
N ALA A 614 -7.06 -46.10 13.88
CA ALA A 614 -6.42 -45.17 12.94
C ALA A 614 -5.94 -45.86 11.65
N GLY A 615 -5.37 -47.06 11.76
CA GLY A 615 -4.95 -47.89 10.62
C GLY A 615 -6.14 -48.30 9.75
N LEU A 616 -7.23 -48.78 10.35
CA LEU A 616 -8.46 -49.15 9.65
C LEU A 616 -9.11 -47.95 8.94
N GLN A 617 -9.09 -46.75 9.53
CA GLN A 617 -9.52 -45.53 8.86
C GLN A 617 -8.62 -45.17 7.67
N GLY A 618 -7.30 -45.39 7.77
CA GLY A 618 -6.37 -45.24 6.66
C GLY A 618 -6.65 -46.21 5.51
N PHE A 619 -6.89 -47.49 5.81
CA PHE A 619 -7.25 -48.50 4.83
C PHE A 619 -8.61 -48.22 4.15
N GLY A 620 -9.61 -47.77 4.91
CA GLY A 620 -10.92 -47.37 4.38
C GLY A 620 -10.84 -46.16 3.45
N LYS A 621 -9.97 -45.18 3.74
CA LYS A 621 -9.64 -44.08 2.81
C LYS A 621 -8.95 -44.61 1.55
N PHE A 622 -7.98 -45.50 1.68
CA PHE A 622 -7.23 -46.06 0.56
C PHE A 622 -8.13 -46.82 -0.43
N SER A 623 -8.98 -47.72 0.07
CA SER A 623 -9.89 -48.51 -0.78
C SER A 623 -10.95 -47.65 -1.48
N ALA A 624 -11.50 -46.65 -0.78
CA ALA A 624 -12.41 -45.67 -1.38
C ALA A 624 -11.72 -44.80 -2.46
N THR A 625 -10.47 -44.37 -2.22
CA THR A 625 -9.66 -43.63 -3.21
C THR A 625 -9.34 -44.49 -4.43
N TYR A 626 -8.96 -45.75 -4.25
CA TYR A 626 -8.70 -46.70 -5.34
C TYR A 626 -9.96 -46.93 -6.20
N PHE A 627 -11.10 -47.22 -5.57
CA PHE A 627 -12.37 -47.39 -6.29
C PHE A 627 -12.76 -46.13 -7.06
N ARG A 628 -12.66 -44.95 -6.42
CA ARG A 628 -12.93 -43.66 -7.08
C ARG A 628 -12.04 -43.47 -8.31
N GLY A 629 -10.73 -43.63 -8.17
CA GLY A 629 -9.78 -43.43 -9.27
C GLY A 629 -10.02 -44.38 -10.45
N MET A 630 -10.09 -45.68 -10.18
CA MET A 630 -10.12 -46.72 -11.21
C MET A 630 -11.51 -46.91 -11.85
N VAL A 631 -12.59 -46.74 -11.08
CA VAL A 631 -13.97 -47.01 -11.55
C VAL A 631 -14.72 -45.74 -11.94
N VAL A 632 -14.36 -44.57 -11.38
CA VAL A 632 -15.05 -43.31 -11.65
C VAL A 632 -14.19 -42.34 -12.45
N ASP A 633 -13.06 -41.90 -11.90
CA ASP A 633 -12.34 -40.72 -12.41
C ASP A 633 -11.57 -41.03 -13.71
N ILE A 634 -10.94 -42.20 -13.84
CA ILE A 634 -10.27 -42.64 -15.09
C ILE A 634 -11.28 -42.88 -16.25
N PRO A 635 -12.34 -43.69 -16.09
CA PRO A 635 -13.33 -43.87 -17.16
C PRO A 635 -14.06 -42.58 -17.55
N HIS A 636 -14.36 -41.70 -16.58
CA HIS A 636 -14.96 -40.39 -16.87
C HIS A 636 -14.00 -39.48 -17.64
N ALA A 637 -12.72 -39.44 -17.28
CA ALA A 637 -11.72 -38.67 -18.02
C ALA A 637 -11.49 -39.19 -19.45
N ALA A 638 -11.57 -40.51 -19.67
CA ALA A 638 -11.57 -41.10 -21.01
C ALA A 638 -12.80 -40.67 -21.82
N ALA A 639 -14.01 -40.79 -21.25
CA ALA A 639 -15.26 -40.44 -21.92
C ALA A 639 -15.34 -38.94 -22.31
N GLU A 640 -14.88 -38.04 -21.44
CA GLU A 640 -14.76 -36.61 -21.74
C GLU A 640 -13.64 -36.31 -22.75
N GLY A 641 -12.47 -36.93 -22.63
CA GLY A 641 -11.39 -36.76 -23.60
C GLY A 641 -11.82 -37.16 -25.02
N PHE A 642 -12.50 -38.30 -25.16
CA PHE A 642 -13.13 -38.72 -26.42
C PHE A 642 -14.29 -37.78 -26.83
N ARG A 643 -15.06 -37.20 -25.89
CA ARG A 643 -16.11 -36.22 -26.19
C ARG A 643 -15.54 -34.94 -26.81
N ARG A 644 -14.36 -34.50 -26.36
CA ARG A 644 -13.73 -33.23 -26.76
C ARG A 644 -12.75 -33.36 -27.93
N ALA A 645 -12.21 -34.56 -28.18
CA ALA A 645 -11.33 -34.87 -29.31
C ALA A 645 -11.80 -34.37 -30.70
N PRO A 646 -13.11 -34.29 -31.04
CA PRO A 646 -13.56 -33.67 -32.29
C PRO A 646 -13.05 -32.24 -32.54
N LYS A 647 -12.72 -31.50 -31.48
CA LYS A 647 -12.12 -30.16 -31.58
C LYS A 647 -10.73 -30.18 -32.26
N LEU A 648 -10.00 -31.29 -32.19
CA LEU A 648 -8.64 -31.42 -32.73
C LEU A 648 -8.59 -31.41 -34.27
N TYR A 649 -9.71 -31.72 -34.94
CA TYR A 649 -9.82 -31.69 -36.40
C TYR A 649 -10.96 -30.77 -36.89
N GLY A 650 -11.33 -29.77 -36.08
CA GLY A 650 -12.16 -28.62 -36.47
C GLY A 650 -13.65 -28.71 -36.15
N GLU A 651 -14.16 -29.82 -35.59
CA GLU A 651 -15.56 -29.90 -35.16
C GLU A 651 -15.83 -29.16 -33.85
N LYS A 652 -17.09 -28.76 -33.62
CA LYS A 652 -17.58 -28.28 -32.32
C LYS A 652 -18.21 -29.45 -31.54
N PRO A 653 -17.61 -29.92 -30.43
CA PRO A 653 -18.21 -30.98 -29.60
C PRO A 653 -19.62 -30.62 -29.12
N LYS A 654 -20.56 -31.58 -29.24
CA LYS A 654 -21.91 -31.43 -28.67
C LYS A 654 -21.83 -31.38 -27.14
N ASP A 655 -22.60 -30.46 -26.56
CA ASP A 655 -22.83 -30.45 -25.13
C ASP A 655 -24.17 -31.10 -24.77
N TYR A 656 -24.15 -31.94 -23.73
CA TYR A 656 -25.30 -32.73 -23.29
C TYR A 656 -25.84 -32.27 -21.94
N GLY A 657 -25.10 -31.38 -21.26
CA GLY A 657 -25.36 -30.87 -19.92
C GLY A 657 -24.33 -31.34 -18.91
N THR A 658 -24.35 -30.69 -17.75
CA THR A 658 -23.39 -30.84 -16.65
C THR A 658 -23.86 -31.88 -15.64
N VAL A 659 -22.94 -32.64 -15.05
CA VAL A 659 -23.25 -33.70 -14.05
C VAL A 659 -23.05 -33.18 -12.63
N HIS A 660 -24.12 -33.24 -11.83
CA HIS A 660 -24.17 -32.74 -10.44
C HIS A 660 -24.55 -33.83 -9.42
N ASP A 661 -25.39 -34.77 -9.85
CA ASP A 661 -25.97 -35.85 -9.07
C ASP A 661 -26.18 -37.09 -9.96
N TRP A 662 -26.66 -38.19 -9.42
CA TRP A 662 -26.88 -39.41 -10.19
C TRP A 662 -27.92 -39.24 -11.31
N LYS A 663 -28.95 -38.39 -11.10
CA LYS A 663 -30.03 -38.16 -12.09
C LYS A 663 -29.51 -37.42 -13.32
N SER A 664 -28.72 -36.36 -13.11
CA SER A 664 -27.99 -35.66 -14.17
C SER A 664 -26.92 -36.55 -14.80
N GLY A 665 -26.23 -37.38 -14.03
CA GLY A 665 -25.30 -38.40 -14.54
C GLY A 665 -25.95 -39.35 -15.56
N VAL A 666 -27.10 -39.93 -15.22
CA VAL A 666 -27.90 -40.78 -16.14
C VAL A 666 -28.42 -39.99 -17.34
N LYS A 667 -28.94 -38.77 -17.13
CA LYS A 667 -29.47 -37.91 -18.21
C LYS A 667 -28.40 -37.51 -19.22
N VAL A 668 -27.20 -37.17 -18.75
CA VAL A 668 -26.04 -36.83 -19.59
C VAL A 668 -25.48 -38.07 -20.27
N GLY A 669 -25.34 -39.20 -19.55
CA GLY A 669 -24.91 -40.48 -20.11
C GLY A 669 -25.78 -40.97 -21.26
N GLY A 670 -27.11 -41.01 -21.06
CA GLY A 670 -28.06 -41.40 -22.11
C GLY A 670 -28.05 -40.46 -23.31
N LYS A 671 -27.97 -39.15 -23.08
CA LYS A 671 -27.83 -38.15 -24.17
C LYS A 671 -26.52 -38.30 -24.95
N ASN A 672 -25.40 -38.52 -24.25
CA ASN A 672 -24.08 -38.70 -24.86
C ASN A 672 -24.02 -40.02 -25.64
N PHE A 673 -24.65 -41.08 -25.13
CA PHE A 673 -24.77 -42.36 -25.83
C PHE A 673 -25.57 -42.22 -27.14
N VAL A 674 -26.84 -41.79 -27.06
CA VAL A 674 -27.70 -41.65 -28.24
C VAL A 674 -27.12 -40.63 -29.23
N GLY A 675 -26.68 -39.47 -28.75
CA GLY A 675 -26.13 -38.41 -29.60
C GLY A 675 -24.77 -38.75 -30.20
N GLY A 676 -23.91 -39.46 -29.48
CA GLY A 676 -22.59 -39.89 -29.96
C GLY A 676 -22.66 -41.06 -30.94
N MET A 677 -23.50 -42.07 -30.67
CA MET A 677 -23.71 -43.18 -31.62
C MET A 677 -24.36 -42.67 -32.92
N THR A 678 -25.45 -41.90 -32.84
CA THR A 678 -26.12 -41.38 -34.05
C THR A 678 -25.23 -40.47 -34.88
N SER A 679 -24.49 -39.53 -34.26
CA SER A 679 -23.58 -38.65 -35.01
C SER A 679 -22.25 -39.31 -35.42
N GLY A 680 -21.86 -40.42 -34.80
CA GLY A 680 -20.76 -41.27 -35.26
C GLY A 680 -21.12 -41.99 -36.57
N VAL A 681 -22.26 -42.71 -36.60
CA VAL A 681 -22.73 -43.40 -37.82
C VAL A 681 -23.08 -42.39 -38.92
N ALA A 682 -23.86 -41.35 -38.61
CA ALA A 682 -24.27 -40.37 -39.61
C ALA A 682 -23.07 -39.64 -40.23
N GLY A 683 -22.04 -39.32 -39.43
CA GLY A 683 -20.83 -38.63 -39.92
C GLY A 683 -20.10 -39.39 -41.04
N MET A 684 -20.09 -40.72 -41.00
CA MET A 684 -19.50 -41.56 -42.06
C MET A 684 -20.19 -41.42 -43.43
N ILE A 685 -21.41 -40.89 -43.47
CA ILE A 685 -22.20 -40.69 -44.70
C ILE A 685 -22.33 -39.19 -45.02
N THR A 686 -22.60 -38.36 -44.01
CA THR A 686 -22.88 -36.93 -44.21
C THR A 686 -21.64 -36.09 -44.43
N GLU A 687 -20.50 -36.37 -43.79
CA GLU A 687 -19.27 -35.59 -44.00
C GLU A 687 -18.66 -35.81 -45.41
N PRO A 688 -18.60 -37.03 -45.99
CA PRO A 688 -18.23 -37.22 -47.40
C PRO A 688 -19.14 -36.48 -48.37
N LEU A 689 -20.46 -36.56 -48.18
CA LEU A 689 -21.43 -35.88 -49.06
C LEU A 689 -21.32 -34.35 -48.97
N LYS A 690 -21.15 -33.82 -47.74
CA LYS A 690 -20.94 -32.39 -47.52
C LYS A 690 -19.61 -31.93 -48.13
N GLY A 691 -18.53 -32.66 -47.90
CA GLY A 691 -17.22 -32.38 -48.51
C GLY A 691 -17.28 -32.42 -50.04
N ALA A 692 -18.07 -33.34 -50.62
CA ALA A 692 -18.29 -33.42 -52.06
C ALA A 692 -19.02 -32.19 -52.64
N LEU A 693 -19.86 -31.53 -51.84
CA LEU A 693 -20.53 -30.27 -52.21
C LEU A 693 -19.63 -29.03 -51.98
N GLU A 694 -18.64 -29.12 -51.09
CA GLU A 694 -17.71 -28.02 -50.75
C GLU A 694 -16.47 -27.99 -51.67
N ASP A 695 -15.62 -29.03 -51.66
CA ASP A 695 -14.37 -29.09 -52.47
C ASP A 695 -14.37 -30.26 -53.50
N GLY A 696 -15.53 -30.75 -53.94
CA GLY A 696 -15.62 -31.82 -54.95
C GLY A 696 -14.96 -33.14 -54.50
N LYS A 697 -14.17 -33.79 -55.38
CA LYS A 697 -13.56 -35.10 -55.09
C LYS A 697 -12.59 -35.06 -53.90
N ASP A 698 -11.78 -34.02 -53.79
CA ASP A 698 -10.82 -33.87 -52.70
C ASP A 698 -11.53 -33.52 -51.40
N GLY A 699 -12.62 -32.75 -51.49
CA GLY A 699 -13.55 -32.51 -50.38
C GLY A 699 -14.22 -33.78 -49.89
N ALA A 700 -14.66 -34.66 -50.79
CA ALA A 700 -15.26 -35.95 -50.43
C ALA A 700 -14.26 -36.83 -49.65
N LEU A 701 -12.98 -36.84 -50.05
CA LEU A 701 -11.91 -37.57 -49.35
C LEU A 701 -11.62 -36.95 -47.97
N ARG A 702 -11.54 -35.62 -47.87
CA ARG A 702 -11.44 -34.88 -46.58
C ARG A 702 -12.64 -35.17 -45.67
N GLY A 703 -13.84 -35.24 -46.25
CA GLY A 703 -15.08 -35.57 -45.57
C GLY A 703 -15.10 -37.00 -45.03
N LEU A 704 -14.58 -37.97 -45.80
CA LEU A 704 -14.42 -39.35 -45.34
C LEU A 704 -13.41 -39.47 -44.19
N ALA A 705 -12.29 -38.75 -44.26
CA ALA A 705 -11.34 -38.68 -43.14
C ALA A 705 -11.96 -38.06 -41.88
N ARG A 706 -12.72 -36.95 -42.01
CA ARG A 706 -13.47 -36.33 -40.90
C ARG A 706 -14.53 -37.28 -40.34
N GLY A 707 -15.28 -37.99 -41.19
CA GLY A 707 -16.27 -38.98 -40.78
C GLY A 707 -15.65 -40.11 -39.96
N GLY A 708 -14.51 -40.66 -40.42
CA GLY A 708 -13.75 -41.70 -39.72
C GLY A 708 -13.22 -41.25 -38.36
N LEU A 709 -12.61 -40.06 -38.29
CA LEU A 709 -12.18 -39.43 -37.02
C LEU A 709 -13.37 -39.15 -36.09
N GLY A 710 -14.51 -38.76 -36.66
CA GLY A 710 -15.80 -38.64 -35.99
C GLY A 710 -16.25 -39.93 -35.33
N MET A 711 -16.27 -41.04 -36.07
CA MET A 711 -16.63 -42.36 -35.53
C MET A 711 -15.64 -42.80 -34.43
N ALA A 712 -14.33 -42.68 -34.69
CA ALA A 712 -13.25 -43.08 -33.79
C ALA A 712 -13.19 -42.28 -32.46
N THR A 713 -13.89 -41.15 -32.36
CA THR A 713 -13.94 -40.33 -31.14
C THR A 713 -15.33 -40.31 -30.49
N LYS A 714 -16.40 -40.10 -31.27
CA LYS A 714 -17.78 -39.98 -30.77
C LYS A 714 -18.31 -41.30 -30.22
N MET A 715 -17.95 -42.45 -30.83
CA MET A 715 -18.43 -43.76 -30.35
C MET A 715 -17.75 -44.24 -29.06
N PRO A 716 -16.41 -44.14 -28.88
CA PRO A 716 -15.80 -44.44 -27.58
C PRO A 716 -16.31 -43.53 -26.46
N SER A 717 -16.55 -42.24 -26.74
CA SER A 717 -17.22 -41.34 -25.79
C SER A 717 -18.63 -41.82 -25.42
N ALA A 718 -19.44 -42.22 -26.41
CA ALA A 718 -20.78 -42.76 -26.19
C ALA A 718 -20.75 -44.02 -25.30
N GLY A 719 -19.92 -45.02 -25.66
CA GLY A 719 -19.84 -46.30 -24.95
C GLY A 719 -19.31 -46.17 -23.52
N ILE A 720 -18.16 -45.52 -23.32
CA ILE A 720 -17.56 -45.34 -21.99
C ILE A 720 -18.44 -44.41 -21.14
N GLY A 721 -18.96 -43.33 -21.75
CA GLY A 721 -19.80 -42.33 -21.08
C GLY A 721 -21.11 -42.90 -20.53
N LEU A 722 -21.72 -43.89 -21.19
CA LEU A 722 -22.96 -44.53 -20.72
C LEU A 722 -22.83 -45.08 -19.30
N MET A 723 -21.65 -45.57 -18.91
CA MET A 723 -21.36 -46.02 -17.54
C MET A 723 -20.70 -44.92 -16.69
N ALA A 724 -19.77 -44.17 -17.27
CA ALA A 724 -18.94 -43.21 -16.53
C ALA A 724 -19.70 -41.97 -16.02
N TYR A 725 -20.64 -41.41 -16.79
CA TYR A 725 -21.42 -40.25 -16.33
C TYR A 725 -22.37 -40.60 -15.16
N PRO A 726 -23.09 -41.74 -15.15
CA PRO A 726 -23.78 -42.24 -13.95
C PRO A 726 -22.89 -42.42 -12.73
N PHE A 727 -21.74 -43.12 -12.85
CA PHE A 727 -20.84 -43.33 -11.71
C PHE A 727 -20.26 -42.01 -11.18
N HIS A 728 -19.94 -41.06 -12.04
CA HIS A 728 -19.51 -39.72 -11.64
C HIS A 728 -20.62 -38.93 -10.92
N GLY A 729 -21.88 -39.06 -11.38
CA GLY A 729 -23.05 -38.50 -10.72
C GLY A 729 -23.33 -39.13 -9.35
N ILE A 730 -23.15 -40.45 -9.20
CA ILE A 730 -23.22 -41.16 -7.91
C ILE A 730 -22.12 -40.67 -6.98
N SER A 731 -20.88 -40.54 -7.45
CA SER A 731 -19.75 -40.02 -6.67
C SER A 731 -20.04 -38.61 -6.13
N LYS A 732 -20.53 -37.68 -6.96
CA LYS A 732 -20.95 -36.34 -6.53
C LYS A 732 -22.15 -36.36 -5.57
N SER A 733 -23.08 -37.30 -5.72
CA SER A 733 -24.20 -37.49 -4.78
C SER A 733 -23.69 -37.93 -3.39
N ILE A 734 -22.69 -38.81 -3.35
CA ILE A 734 -22.04 -39.26 -2.11
C ILE A 734 -21.23 -38.12 -1.48
N GLU A 735 -20.43 -37.38 -2.26
CA GLU A 735 -19.65 -36.24 -1.75
C GLU A 735 -20.53 -35.14 -1.14
N SER A 736 -21.66 -34.83 -1.79
CA SER A 736 -22.62 -33.84 -1.27
C SER A 736 -23.36 -34.31 0.00
N ALA A 737 -23.67 -35.62 0.11
CA ALA A 737 -24.23 -36.21 1.33
C ALA A 737 -23.26 -36.16 2.53
N PHE A 738 -21.94 -36.29 2.31
CA PHE A 738 -20.94 -36.16 3.38
C PHE A 738 -20.57 -34.70 3.69
N ARG A 739 -20.58 -33.78 2.71
CA ARG A 739 -20.23 -32.35 2.90
C ARG A 739 -21.40 -31.51 3.47
N THR A 740 -22.15 -32.03 4.43
CA THR A 740 -23.38 -31.37 4.95
C THR A 740 -23.17 -30.24 5.95
N LYS A 741 -21.97 -30.08 6.55
CA LYS A 741 -21.70 -29.04 7.56
C LYS A 741 -21.95 -27.62 7.02
N THR A 742 -21.30 -27.24 5.92
CA THR A 742 -21.39 -25.87 5.37
C THR A 742 -22.80 -25.52 4.85
N PRO A 743 -23.50 -26.38 4.08
CA PRO A 743 -24.88 -26.12 3.70
C PRO A 743 -25.83 -25.94 4.89
N LYS A 744 -25.71 -26.78 5.94
CA LYS A 744 -26.51 -26.63 7.17
C LYS A 744 -26.20 -25.31 7.90
N ALA A 745 -24.93 -24.92 7.97
CA ALA A 745 -24.53 -23.63 8.54
C ALA A 745 -25.08 -22.44 7.75
N ILE A 746 -25.08 -22.49 6.42
CA ILE A 746 -25.67 -21.46 5.55
C ILE A 746 -27.19 -21.37 5.75
N VAL A 747 -27.90 -22.50 5.84
CA VAL A 747 -29.34 -22.53 6.14
C VAL A 747 -29.62 -21.90 7.51
N ALA A 748 -28.91 -22.33 8.56
CA ALA A 748 -29.08 -21.79 9.91
C ALA A 748 -28.75 -20.30 10.01
N ALA A 749 -27.71 -19.83 9.29
CA ALA A 749 -27.38 -18.41 9.22
C ALA A 749 -28.49 -17.60 8.54
N ARG A 750 -28.96 -18.03 7.36
CA ARG A 750 -30.03 -17.36 6.61
C ARG A 750 -31.37 -17.32 7.38
N LEU A 751 -31.66 -18.34 8.19
CA LEU A 751 -32.85 -18.36 9.04
C LEU A 751 -32.74 -17.36 10.21
N ARG A 752 -31.62 -17.37 10.95
CA ARG A 752 -31.38 -16.38 12.03
C ARG A 752 -31.37 -14.95 11.51
N GLU A 753 -30.78 -14.74 10.33
CA GLU A 753 -30.76 -13.45 9.65
C GLU A 753 -32.18 -13.02 9.24
N GLY A 754 -33.00 -13.94 8.68
CA GLY A 754 -34.39 -13.66 8.33
C GLY A 754 -35.24 -13.25 9.54
N TYR A 755 -35.09 -13.96 10.66
CA TYR A 755 -35.77 -13.64 11.92
C TYR A 755 -35.36 -12.26 12.46
N ALA A 756 -34.06 -11.97 12.51
CA ALA A 756 -33.55 -10.66 12.91
C ALA A 756 -33.94 -9.52 11.96
N HIS A 757 -34.17 -9.81 10.67
CA HIS A 757 -34.63 -8.85 9.67
C HIS A 757 -36.13 -8.57 9.81
N ALA A 758 -36.95 -9.61 10.03
CA ALA A 758 -38.39 -9.46 10.28
C ALA A 758 -38.66 -8.63 11.55
N LEU A 759 -37.93 -8.90 12.64
CA LEU A 759 -38.00 -8.13 13.88
C LEU A 759 -37.61 -6.64 13.71
N LYS A 760 -36.74 -6.32 12.74
CA LYS A 760 -36.35 -4.94 12.42
C LYS A 760 -37.29 -4.23 11.46
N LEU A 761 -37.95 -4.96 10.55
CA LEU A 761 -38.88 -4.39 9.58
C LEU A 761 -40.20 -3.91 10.20
N GLN A 762 -40.60 -4.47 11.34
CA GLN A 762 -41.89 -4.15 12.01
C GLN A 762 -43.11 -4.26 11.09
N LEU A 763 -43.12 -5.25 10.17
CA LEU A 763 -44.25 -5.55 9.29
C LEU A 763 -45.57 -5.56 10.08
N THR A 764 -46.51 -4.72 9.65
CA THR A 764 -47.85 -4.63 10.21
C THR A 764 -48.59 -5.96 10.08
N ARG A 765 -49.68 -6.13 10.84
CA ARG A 765 -50.53 -7.32 10.70
C ARG A 765 -51.12 -7.42 9.30
N GLU A 766 -51.46 -6.29 8.69
CA GLU A 766 -52.04 -6.21 7.35
C GLU A 766 -51.04 -6.72 6.28
N GLU A 767 -49.78 -6.28 6.32
CA GLU A 767 -48.72 -6.78 5.43
C GLU A 767 -48.40 -8.28 5.67
N GLN A 768 -48.47 -8.75 6.91
CA GLN A 768 -48.30 -10.18 7.22
C GLN A 768 -49.46 -11.03 6.68
N GLU A 769 -50.70 -10.55 6.80
CA GLU A 769 -51.87 -11.21 6.24
C GLU A 769 -51.86 -11.20 4.70
N GLU A 770 -51.40 -10.12 4.07
CA GLU A 770 -51.20 -10.06 2.61
C GLU A 770 -50.18 -11.10 2.12
N VAL A 771 -49.03 -11.23 2.80
CA VAL A 771 -48.02 -12.27 2.50
C VAL A 771 -48.60 -13.69 2.57
N ILE A 772 -49.51 -13.94 3.51
CA ILE A 772 -50.20 -15.23 3.66
C ILE A 772 -51.25 -15.43 2.55
N GLN A 773 -52.07 -14.42 2.25
CA GLN A 773 -53.08 -14.49 1.19
C GLN A 773 -52.45 -14.74 -0.19
N ILE A 774 -51.38 -14.02 -0.53
CA ILE A 774 -50.64 -14.22 -1.79
C ILE A 774 -50.01 -15.62 -1.83
N PHE A 775 -49.45 -16.12 -0.72
CA PHE A 775 -48.96 -17.50 -0.65
C PHE A 775 -50.06 -18.53 -0.92
N ASP A 776 -51.22 -18.40 -0.26
CA ASP A 776 -52.32 -19.36 -0.40
C ASP A 776 -52.93 -19.35 -1.81
N VAL A 777 -53.07 -18.17 -2.44
CA VAL A 777 -53.50 -18.04 -3.85
C VAL A 777 -52.51 -18.73 -4.79
N LEU A 778 -51.21 -18.46 -4.64
CA LEU A 778 -50.16 -19.13 -5.42
C LEU A 778 -50.18 -20.65 -5.19
N LEU A 779 -50.31 -21.09 -3.94
CA LEU A 779 -50.36 -22.50 -3.54
C LEU A 779 -51.60 -23.24 -4.09
N GLY A 780 -52.71 -22.53 -4.27
CA GLY A 780 -53.90 -23.02 -4.96
C GLY A 780 -53.66 -23.28 -6.44
N SER A 781 -52.89 -22.41 -7.11
CA SER A 781 -52.50 -22.59 -8.52
C SER A 781 -51.44 -23.70 -8.77
N MET A 782 -50.94 -24.34 -7.69
CA MET A 782 -49.95 -25.43 -7.76
C MET A 782 -50.52 -26.85 -7.81
N ASN A 783 -51.84 -27.02 -7.63
CA ASN A 783 -52.50 -28.32 -7.54
C ASN A 783 -52.83 -28.91 -8.93
#